data_AF-A0A7C2I6M0-F1
#
_entry.id   AF-A0A7C2I6M0-F1
#
_cell.length_a   1.000
_cell.length_b   1.000
_cell.length_c   1.000
_cell.angle_alpha   90.00
_cell.angle_beta   90.00
_cell.angle_gamma   90.00
#
_symmetry.space_group_name_H-M   'P 1'
#
loop_
_entity.id
_entity.type
_entity.pdbx_description
1 polymer ?
#
loop_
_entity_poly.entity_id
_entity_poly.type
_entity_poly.pdbx_seq_one_letter_code
_entity_poly.pdbx_strand_id
1 'polypeptide(L)'
;MGKQWPLWLSRWICWSAIGWTGVAGAAAPDNPAQIHQLDALLRAANPGRVVALDLTGVVLWAGRAESRLVLAQEGQIGLLELNWEGAAPAPGRVVRIRGRVLAQQRGDWVRLGPVGPVVDNDGVHAFKTKSGAVYLEAGRHPVRLEWFNARDEARLEVEWCGPNQAPAAVPPEALFRLKGPDKNEVWEPGLSFQAFEAEGESLPDWSRARLLQEGTCDVWDVRRAPRTERVALVFHGFLHVPRSGLWTFTVGSDDGSRLFVGNPTLAVELLGWQDLPRPVHLLPGQPWAAAQAVWACTEGIVTWAATDDERLNLEVSGGGSRMQATVTPRGTTRAEDWMGRRARLCGVCLPVVGADGVAAAGRWLVPGLEHLEPAGQTHEQGAETGPGGLPVLRTAAAVHGLSRQAAQRQYPVQMEGTVTCVLPEHQAVVVHDATRGLYVVDESGQGAGLPRAGEWVRVEGITDPGLFAPMVQARRLEIRGLGRWPEPVRPAWEQLLNGSLDAQWIELEGVVTAVHSNRVSLLLREGLLDVELRVPGLLPEQFRQFEDALVRIRGCLFATWDYQTHQVRAGSIRLYGAEVHVEQPPPRDWFDRPLKTAAALRLFDPAAGLFQRVRVSGQLLHRSGRELFLSENGAGFRAWLKTDTPGLEPGDWLEVVGFPDLSVRSSPVLREARVRSTGQRAPLPEPWPLPEQEWNPAQLDARRVQAEGVLVERRRAEDGRVFELQRGLRLLAIRWDRPDPPPEPALGSRVRVTGVCAVHPVRPASALEAGSFQVLVGPADQFLILARPPFWTLERLLGLMGALAGVLFLATLWITQLHRQVERRGAALEREIRARQRLEQQQALEQERARVARDLHDELGSDLTEIAMLLDRARAPQTRPERRNEYLEQAAATARQMVTALDEIVWAMNPRHDTLGSLISYLCLHAERFLGAAGIAWRLEETQAPADLPVDSPRRHHLFLAFKEALTNVVRHAGATEVRFRLDAGPDHLCLTVQDNGRGLPAASAEPGMDGLENLRARCEKLGGRFQIETAPGQGTTLRFWLPRLASS
;
A
#
# COMPACT_ATOMS: atom_id res chain seq x y z
N MET A 1 15.62 34.18 -35.17
CA MET A 1 14.15 34.41 -35.28
C MET A 1 13.50 33.47 -34.28
N GLY A 2 12.72 33.86 -33.26
CA GLY A 2 12.01 35.09 -32.98
C GLY A 2 10.54 34.76 -32.67
N LYS A 3 10.19 34.72 -31.37
CA LYS A 3 8.86 34.99 -30.74
C LYS A 3 7.66 34.07 -31.09
N GLN A 4 7.09 33.40 -30.07
CA GLN A 4 5.80 33.70 -29.37
C GLN A 4 4.57 33.09 -30.09
N TRP A 5 3.57 32.38 -29.53
CA TRP A 5 2.85 32.20 -28.23
C TRP A 5 1.85 31.00 -28.41
N PRO A 6 0.96 30.59 -27.47
CA PRO A 6 0.93 30.71 -26.00
C PRO A 6 0.61 29.40 -25.23
N LEU A 7 0.89 29.45 -23.92
CA LEU A 7 0.35 28.60 -22.86
C LEU A 7 -1.18 28.74 -22.74
N TRP A 8 -1.98 27.66 -22.80
CA TRP A 8 -3.30 27.50 -22.15
C TRP A 8 -3.85 26.08 -22.45
N LEU A 9 -3.36 25.02 -21.76
CA LEU A 9 -4.05 23.70 -21.72
C LEU A 9 -3.49 22.68 -20.69
N SER A 10 -2.86 23.12 -19.59
CA SER A 10 -2.38 22.24 -18.50
C SER A 10 -2.97 22.54 -17.12
N ARG A 11 -3.98 23.41 -17.03
CA ARG A 11 -4.83 23.57 -15.85
C ARG A 11 -6.23 23.15 -16.28
N TRP A 12 -6.71 21.97 -15.89
CA TRP A 12 -8.13 21.63 -15.66
C TRP A 12 -8.41 20.15 -15.28
N ILE A 13 -7.42 19.36 -14.85
CA ILE A 13 -7.68 18.03 -14.24
C ILE A 13 -6.78 17.86 -13.03
N CYS A 14 -7.26 18.29 -11.86
CA CYS A 14 -6.89 17.84 -10.51
C CYS A 14 -7.59 18.74 -9.48
N TRP A 15 -8.92 18.68 -9.43
CA TRP A 15 -9.71 19.26 -8.35
C TRP A 15 -10.95 18.38 -8.13
N SER A 16 -10.83 17.40 -7.23
CA SER A 16 -11.90 16.92 -6.33
C SER A 16 -11.52 15.58 -5.70
N ALA A 17 -11.03 15.62 -4.44
CA ALA A 17 -11.19 14.61 -3.38
C ALA A 17 -9.96 14.54 -2.46
N ILE A 18 -9.85 15.46 -1.50
CA ILE A 18 -9.56 15.15 -0.09
C ILE A 18 -10.30 16.24 0.69
N GLY A 19 -11.42 15.86 1.32
CA GLY A 19 -12.11 16.70 2.29
C GLY A 19 -11.29 16.75 3.57
N TRP A 20 -10.53 17.83 3.73
CA TRP A 20 -10.03 18.28 5.03
C TRP A 20 -11.23 18.65 5.90
N THR A 21 -11.36 18.03 7.07
CA THR A 21 -12.06 18.65 8.18
C THR A 21 -11.27 19.89 8.57
N GLY A 22 -11.82 21.06 8.25
CA GLY A 22 -11.27 22.35 8.66
C GLY A 22 -11.26 22.46 10.18
N VAL A 23 -10.11 22.24 10.80
CA VAL A 23 -9.77 22.97 12.02
C VAL A 23 -9.51 24.40 11.56
N ALA A 24 -10.38 25.31 11.97
CA ALA A 24 -10.28 26.72 11.68
C ALA A 24 -8.84 27.21 11.91
N GLY A 25 -8.27 27.88 10.89
CA GLY A 25 -6.98 28.54 10.99
C GLY A 25 -7.02 29.60 12.09
N ALA A 26 -6.51 29.23 13.26
CA ALA A 26 -5.98 30.20 14.20
C ALA A 26 -4.55 30.48 13.76
N ALA A 27 -4.30 31.69 13.25
CA ALA A 27 -2.95 32.22 13.19
C ALA A 27 -2.31 32.05 14.58
N ALA A 28 -1.23 31.27 14.67
CA ALA A 28 -0.50 31.09 15.91
C ALA A 28 0.11 32.46 16.30
N PRO A 29 -0.12 32.97 17.53
CA PRO A 29 0.57 34.17 17.99
C PRO A 29 2.07 33.89 18.10
N ASP A 30 2.88 34.89 17.77
CA ASP A 30 4.35 34.91 17.71
C ASP A 30 5.09 34.59 19.04
N ASN A 31 4.40 34.11 20.08
CA ASN A 31 5.04 33.47 21.24
C ASN A 31 3.97 32.67 22.04
N PRO A 32 4.06 31.34 22.17
CA PRO A 32 3.12 30.60 23.02
C PRO A 32 3.28 31.03 24.47
N ALA A 33 2.16 31.33 25.14
CA ALA A 33 2.15 31.70 26.56
C ALA A 33 2.81 30.61 27.42
N GLN A 34 3.67 31.02 28.35
CA GLN A 34 4.33 30.10 29.28
C GLN A 34 3.31 29.64 30.35
N ILE A 35 3.08 28.34 30.42
CA ILE A 35 2.12 27.72 31.33
C ILE A 35 2.87 27.19 32.55
N HIS A 36 2.52 27.75 33.71
CA HIS A 36 3.06 27.38 35.02
C HIS A 36 2.05 26.66 35.92
N GLN A 37 0.78 26.67 35.54
CA GLN A 37 -0.33 26.08 36.30
C GLN A 37 -1.02 24.97 35.52
N LEU A 38 -1.35 23.88 36.21
CA LEU A 38 -1.98 22.69 35.65
C LEU A 38 -3.35 22.99 35.03
N ASP A 39 -4.16 23.84 35.65
CA ASP A 39 -5.48 24.27 35.14
C ASP A 39 -5.38 24.92 33.74
N ALA A 40 -4.35 25.76 33.55
CA ALA A 40 -4.10 26.41 32.28
C ALA A 40 -3.64 25.42 31.21
N LEU A 41 -2.91 24.36 31.59
CA LEU A 41 -2.57 23.26 30.70
C LEU A 41 -3.82 22.47 30.27
N LEU A 42 -4.66 22.08 31.23
CA LEU A 42 -5.90 21.32 30.96
C LEU A 42 -6.83 22.09 30.01
N ARG A 43 -6.97 23.42 30.18
CA ARG A 43 -7.71 24.28 29.25
C ARG A 43 -7.05 24.39 27.88
N ALA A 44 -5.72 24.46 27.81
CA ALA A 44 -5.01 24.56 26.53
C ALA A 44 -5.07 23.26 25.70
N ALA A 45 -5.24 22.12 26.36
CA ALA A 45 -5.30 20.80 25.74
C ALA A 45 -6.57 20.54 24.88
N ASN A 46 -7.63 21.32 25.04
CA ASN A 46 -8.87 21.23 24.26
C ASN A 46 -9.23 22.62 23.67
N PRO A 47 -9.04 22.88 22.36
CA PRO A 47 -8.97 21.92 21.25
C PRO A 47 -7.56 21.37 20.93
N GLY A 48 -6.55 21.70 21.72
CA GLY A 48 -5.16 21.28 21.53
C GLY A 48 -4.31 22.41 20.99
N ARG A 49 -3.24 22.78 21.72
CA ARG A 49 -2.41 23.95 21.42
C ARG A 49 -0.94 23.68 21.71
N VAL A 50 -0.06 24.35 20.97
CA VAL A 50 1.36 24.39 21.30
C VAL A 50 1.55 25.32 22.50
N VAL A 51 2.17 24.80 23.55
CA VAL A 51 2.37 25.48 24.82
C VAL A 51 3.83 25.40 25.23
N ALA A 52 4.34 26.47 25.85
CA ALA A 52 5.61 26.42 26.56
C ALA A 52 5.32 26.07 28.02
N LEU A 53 5.76 24.90 28.46
CA LEU A 53 5.53 24.40 29.81
C LEU A 53 6.71 24.71 30.72
N ASP A 54 6.39 25.15 31.92
CA ASP A 54 7.29 25.15 33.08
C ASP A 54 6.45 24.84 34.33
N LEU A 55 5.97 23.60 34.39
CA LEU A 55 5.04 23.08 35.40
C LEU A 55 5.81 22.43 36.54
N THR A 56 5.42 22.69 37.78
CA THR A 56 5.97 22.01 38.95
C THR A 56 4.83 21.38 39.75
N GLY A 57 4.91 20.08 40.05
CA GLY A 57 3.88 19.37 40.79
C GLY A 57 4.39 18.14 41.53
N VAL A 58 3.59 17.64 42.45
CA VAL A 58 3.86 16.40 43.21
C VAL A 58 3.32 15.21 42.44
N VAL A 59 4.15 14.21 42.21
CA VAL A 59 3.75 12.97 41.55
C VAL A 59 2.84 12.17 42.48
N LEU A 60 1.62 11.87 42.04
CA LEU A 60 0.70 10.98 42.76
C LEU A 60 0.79 9.54 42.26
N TRP A 61 1.07 9.36 40.97
CA TRP A 61 1.16 8.06 40.32
C TRP A 61 2.03 8.17 39.07
N ALA A 62 2.83 7.14 38.77
CA ALA A 62 3.66 7.09 37.56
C ALA A 62 3.72 5.65 37.02
N GLY A 63 3.26 5.47 35.78
CA GLY A 63 3.32 4.19 35.06
C GLY A 63 4.33 4.28 33.92
N ARG A 64 5.41 3.51 34.00
CA ARG A 64 6.50 3.53 33.00
C ARG A 64 6.07 2.91 31.67
N ALA A 65 5.42 1.76 31.70
CA ALA A 65 4.94 1.07 30.51
C ALA A 65 3.94 1.92 29.70
N GLU A 66 3.15 2.77 30.36
CA GLU A 66 2.18 3.65 29.69
C GLU A 66 2.71 5.04 29.35
N SER A 67 3.92 5.41 29.79
CA SER A 67 4.41 6.81 29.75
C SER A 67 3.36 7.80 30.29
N ARG A 68 2.75 7.45 31.43
CA ARG A 68 1.69 8.22 32.08
C ARG A 68 2.07 8.66 33.48
N LEU A 69 1.82 9.92 33.78
CA LEU A 69 2.16 10.58 35.02
C LEU A 69 0.94 11.33 35.56
N VAL A 70 0.61 11.12 36.83
CA VAL A 70 -0.41 11.91 37.52
C VAL A 70 0.27 12.90 38.44
N LEU A 71 -0.03 14.19 38.24
CA LEU A 71 0.54 15.30 38.98
C LEU A 71 -0.50 16.06 39.77
N ALA A 72 -0.17 16.42 41.01
CA ALA A 72 -0.93 17.34 41.83
C ALA A 72 -0.24 18.71 41.90
N GLN A 73 -0.99 19.78 41.66
CA GLN A 73 -0.53 21.16 41.84
C GLN A 73 -1.72 21.98 42.38
N GLU A 74 -1.53 22.67 43.51
CA GLU A 74 -2.52 23.58 44.10
C GLU A 74 -3.93 22.98 44.28
N GLY A 75 -4.01 21.69 44.64
CA GLY A 75 -5.29 20.98 44.86
C GLY A 75 -5.95 20.44 43.59
N GLN A 76 -5.39 20.69 42.40
CA GLN A 76 -5.81 20.07 41.15
C GLN A 76 -4.96 18.84 40.83
N ILE A 77 -5.58 17.84 40.22
CA ILE A 77 -4.92 16.62 39.74
C ILE A 77 -5.02 16.56 38.22
N GLY A 78 -3.87 16.48 37.57
CA GLY A 78 -3.73 16.39 36.12
C GLY A 78 -3.20 15.02 35.71
N LEU A 79 -3.87 14.42 34.74
CA LEU A 79 -3.53 13.15 34.13
C LEU A 79 -2.71 13.44 32.88
N LEU A 80 -1.40 13.25 32.93
CA LEU A 80 -0.49 13.60 31.84
C LEU A 80 0.06 12.35 31.16
N GLU A 81 0.07 12.35 29.84
CA GLU A 81 0.77 11.35 29.02
C GLU A 81 2.01 12.05 28.45
N LEU A 82 3.21 11.68 28.90
CA LEU A 82 4.47 12.26 28.44
C LEU A 82 5.62 11.24 28.50
N ASN A 83 6.60 11.38 27.61
CA ASN A 83 7.84 10.63 27.70
C ASN A 83 8.81 11.33 28.67
N TRP A 84 9.33 10.60 29.66
CA TRP A 84 10.40 11.04 30.53
C TRP A 84 11.59 10.08 30.43
N GLU A 85 12.80 10.60 30.58
CA GLU A 85 14.01 9.78 30.60
C GLU A 85 14.31 9.26 32.01
N GLY A 86 14.72 7.99 32.13
CA GLY A 86 15.10 7.37 33.40
C GLY A 86 14.00 6.55 34.09
N ALA A 87 14.19 6.28 35.39
CA ALA A 87 13.23 5.53 36.20
C ALA A 87 11.97 6.36 36.48
N ALA A 88 10.80 5.69 36.59
CA ALA A 88 9.55 6.35 36.93
C ALA A 88 9.68 7.12 38.27
N PRO A 89 9.32 8.42 38.30
CA PRO A 89 9.40 9.20 39.53
C PRO A 89 8.50 8.58 40.60
N ALA A 90 9.03 8.47 41.81
CA ALA A 90 8.26 7.91 42.92
C ALA A 90 7.08 8.82 43.30
N PRO A 91 5.96 8.24 43.79
CA PRO A 91 4.89 9.02 44.41
C PRO A 91 5.44 9.90 45.54
N GLY A 92 4.98 11.14 45.65
CA GLY A 92 5.50 12.15 46.59
C GLY A 92 6.74 12.90 46.08
N ARG A 93 7.32 12.51 44.95
CA ARG A 93 8.42 13.28 44.33
C ARG A 93 7.89 14.54 43.67
N VAL A 94 8.54 15.67 43.88
CA VAL A 94 8.26 16.92 43.16
C VAL A 94 9.03 16.90 41.84
N VAL A 95 8.32 17.09 40.73
CA VAL A 95 8.90 17.14 39.39
C VAL A 95 8.61 18.48 38.73
N ARG A 96 9.57 18.95 37.94
CA ARG A 96 9.45 20.13 37.10
C ARG A 96 9.51 19.70 35.64
N ILE A 97 8.44 19.96 34.90
CA ILE A 97 8.29 19.63 33.49
C ILE A 97 8.49 20.91 32.68
N ARG A 98 9.54 20.94 31.86
CA ARG A 98 9.92 22.09 31.03
C ARG A 98 10.02 21.71 29.57
N GLY A 99 9.47 22.54 28.68
CA GLY A 99 9.60 22.31 27.24
C GLY A 99 8.49 22.94 26.41
N ARG A 100 8.71 23.01 25.10
CA ARG A 100 7.67 23.40 24.14
C ARG A 100 7.05 22.15 23.52
N VAL A 101 5.74 21.99 23.69
CA VAL A 101 5.00 20.80 23.25
C VAL A 101 3.61 21.12 22.77
N LEU A 102 3.08 20.25 21.91
CA LEU A 102 1.66 20.17 21.64
C LEU A 102 0.97 19.49 22.83
N ALA A 103 0.11 20.23 23.53
CA ALA A 103 -0.80 19.67 24.53
C ALA A 103 -2.12 19.31 23.85
N GLN A 104 -2.56 18.05 23.95
CA GLN A 104 -3.80 17.57 23.33
C GLN A 104 -4.58 16.66 24.28
N GLN A 105 -5.89 16.88 24.40
CA GLN A 105 -6.78 16.02 25.18
C GLN A 105 -6.99 14.67 24.46
N ARG A 106 -6.75 13.56 25.17
CA ARG A 106 -6.95 12.19 24.69
C ARG A 106 -7.67 11.36 25.76
N GLY A 107 -9.00 11.30 25.69
CA GLY A 107 -9.80 10.72 26.76
C GLY A 107 -9.63 11.52 28.05
N ASP A 108 -9.33 10.85 29.17
CA ASP A 108 -9.06 11.49 30.47
C ASP A 108 -7.65 12.11 30.57
N TRP A 109 -6.74 11.77 29.63
CA TRP A 109 -5.33 12.15 29.70
C TRP A 109 -5.02 13.34 28.80
N VAL A 110 -4.12 14.22 29.24
CA VAL A 110 -3.51 15.26 28.43
C VAL A 110 -2.17 14.78 27.92
N ARG A 111 -2.08 14.58 26.61
CA ARG A 111 -0.86 14.20 25.92
C ARG A 111 0.02 15.42 25.71
N LEU A 112 1.27 15.34 26.15
CA LEU A 112 2.29 16.38 26.03
C LEU A 112 3.38 15.91 25.07
N GLY A 113 3.28 16.34 23.81
CA GLY A 113 4.18 15.90 22.75
C GLY A 113 3.94 14.43 22.33
N PRO A 114 4.78 13.89 21.42
CA PRO A 114 4.69 12.48 21.03
C PRO A 114 5.15 11.59 22.19
N VAL A 115 4.26 10.70 22.61
CA VAL A 115 4.51 9.63 23.58
C VAL A 115 4.56 8.33 22.81
N GLY A 116 5.77 7.83 22.60
CA GLY A 116 6.03 6.73 21.67
C GLY A 116 6.18 7.21 20.22
N PRO A 117 5.86 6.39 19.21
CA PRO A 117 5.99 6.79 17.82
C PRO A 117 5.02 7.93 17.48
N VAL A 118 5.48 8.88 16.66
CA VAL A 118 4.65 9.92 16.04
C VAL A 118 3.53 9.28 15.22
N VAL A 119 3.81 8.17 14.53
CA VAL A 119 2.81 7.37 13.82
C VAL A 119 2.90 5.92 14.29
N ASP A 120 1.84 5.38 14.88
CA ASP A 120 1.75 3.97 15.29
C ASP A 120 0.74 3.21 14.42
N ASN A 121 1.27 2.39 13.50
CA ASN A 121 0.51 1.57 12.58
C ASN A 121 0.73 0.07 12.82
N ASP A 122 1.14 -0.37 14.01
CA ASP A 122 1.47 -1.77 14.29
C ASP A 122 0.28 -2.76 14.13
N GLY A 123 0.59 -4.05 13.93
CA GLY A 123 -0.34 -5.16 13.68
C GLY A 123 -0.44 -5.60 12.20
N VAL A 124 -1.11 -6.73 11.93
CA VAL A 124 -1.38 -7.23 10.55
C VAL A 124 -2.66 -6.61 9.99
N HIS A 125 -2.60 -6.02 8.80
CA HIS A 125 -3.75 -5.34 8.16
C HIS A 125 -3.50 -5.06 6.69
N ALA A 126 -4.53 -4.94 5.84
CA ALA A 126 -4.32 -4.44 4.47
C ALA A 126 -3.74 -2.99 4.46
N PHE A 127 -3.22 -2.55 3.31
CA PHE A 127 -2.61 -1.22 3.15
C PHE A 127 -3.48 -0.11 3.75
N LYS A 128 -2.97 0.53 4.81
CA LYS A 128 -3.66 1.61 5.52
C LYS A 128 -2.68 2.74 5.82
N THR A 129 -3.18 3.97 5.77
CA THR A 129 -2.42 5.17 6.13
C THR A 129 -2.80 5.66 7.52
N LYS A 130 -1.79 6.07 8.28
CA LYS A 130 -1.96 6.79 9.55
C LYS A 130 -1.10 8.03 9.57
N SER A 131 -1.59 9.07 10.22
CA SER A 131 -0.86 10.32 10.39
C SER A 131 -0.67 10.68 11.85
N GLY A 132 0.40 11.42 12.14
CA GLY A 132 0.66 12.01 13.43
C GLY A 132 1.50 13.27 13.31
N ALA A 133 1.36 14.18 14.27
CA ALA A 133 2.02 15.49 14.24
C ALA A 133 2.97 15.67 15.42
N VAL A 134 4.09 16.33 15.17
CA VAL A 134 5.11 16.68 16.16
C VAL A 134 5.61 18.10 15.89
N TYR A 135 5.84 18.86 16.96
CA TYR A 135 6.48 20.17 16.83
C TYR A 135 8.00 19.97 16.74
N LEU A 136 8.62 20.52 15.70
CA LEU A 136 10.07 20.45 15.50
C LEU A 136 10.63 21.86 15.31
N GLU A 137 11.78 22.14 15.90
CA GLU A 137 12.56 23.35 15.63
C GLU A 137 13.33 23.23 14.32
N ALA A 138 13.63 24.33 13.64
CA ALA A 138 14.46 24.29 12.43
C ALA A 138 15.83 23.64 12.75
N GLY A 139 16.18 22.58 12.03
CA GLY A 139 17.40 21.80 12.29
C GLY A 139 17.25 20.30 12.02
N ARG A 140 18.24 19.52 12.45
CA ARG A 140 18.25 18.05 12.31
C ARG A 140 17.71 17.39 13.57
N HIS A 141 16.80 16.44 13.38
CA HIS A 141 16.14 15.68 14.44
C HIS A 141 16.35 14.20 14.24
N PRO A 142 16.58 13.40 15.28
CA PRO A 142 16.68 11.95 15.12
C PRO A 142 15.36 11.39 14.58
N VAL A 143 15.46 10.39 13.70
CA VAL A 143 14.32 9.69 13.11
C VAL A 143 14.56 8.18 13.14
N ARG A 144 13.54 7.43 13.52
CA ARG A 144 13.53 5.96 13.46
C ARG A 144 12.22 5.48 12.84
N LEU A 145 12.30 4.59 11.87
CA LEU A 145 11.12 3.93 11.29
C LEU A 145 11.27 2.43 11.44
N GLU A 146 10.31 1.81 12.09
CA GLU A 146 10.17 0.37 12.25
C GLU A 146 9.07 -0.12 11.30
N TRP A 147 9.30 -1.22 10.60
CA TRP A 147 8.33 -1.85 9.70
C TRP A 147 8.52 -3.36 9.73
N PHE A 148 7.43 -4.14 9.63
CA PHE A 148 7.51 -5.58 9.39
C PHE A 148 6.62 -5.99 8.22
N ASN A 149 6.94 -7.13 7.63
CA ASN A 149 6.12 -7.80 6.63
C ASN A 149 5.92 -9.27 6.99
N ALA A 150 4.66 -9.66 7.16
CA ALA A 150 4.27 -11.05 7.39
C ALA A 150 3.80 -11.77 6.12
N ARG A 151 3.51 -11.04 5.02
CA ARG A 151 2.94 -11.58 3.77
C ARG A 151 3.84 -11.31 2.56
N ASP A 152 3.43 -11.76 1.37
CA ASP A 152 4.24 -11.65 0.13
C ASP A 152 4.26 -10.25 -0.52
N GLU A 153 3.29 -9.38 -0.22
CA GLU A 153 3.26 -7.99 -0.70
C GLU A 153 3.92 -7.08 0.36
N ALA A 154 4.80 -6.16 -0.08
CA ALA A 154 5.51 -5.23 0.79
C ALA A 154 5.37 -3.79 0.27
N ARG A 155 4.71 -2.92 1.04
CA ARG A 155 4.48 -1.52 0.66
C ARG A 155 4.64 -0.59 1.86
N LEU A 156 5.48 0.42 1.70
CA LEU A 156 5.71 1.46 2.68
C LEU A 156 5.79 2.82 1.99
N GLU A 157 4.98 3.77 2.45
CA GLU A 157 4.94 5.15 1.98
C GLU A 157 5.07 6.10 3.17
N VAL A 158 5.99 7.07 3.10
CA VAL A 158 6.22 8.06 4.16
C VAL A 158 6.14 9.47 3.58
N GLU A 159 5.17 10.23 4.04
CA GLU A 159 4.94 11.63 3.66
C GLU A 159 5.12 12.55 4.88
N TRP A 160 5.46 13.79 4.62
CA TRP A 160 5.50 14.86 5.62
C TRP A 160 4.78 16.12 5.13
N CYS A 161 4.37 16.95 6.08
CA CYS A 161 3.69 18.22 5.84
C CYS A 161 4.17 19.21 6.89
N GLY A 162 4.96 20.21 6.48
CA GLY A 162 5.43 21.28 7.34
C GLY A 162 4.45 22.46 7.44
N PRO A 163 4.76 23.48 8.26
CA PRO A 163 3.94 24.67 8.41
C PRO A 163 3.78 25.40 7.06
N ASN A 164 2.54 25.54 6.58
CA ASN A 164 2.19 26.13 5.28
C ASN A 164 2.75 25.39 4.05
N GLN A 165 3.03 24.09 4.18
CA GLN A 165 3.43 23.22 3.07
C GLN A 165 2.32 22.20 2.77
N ALA A 166 2.16 21.79 1.51
CA ALA A 166 1.29 20.66 1.19
C ALA A 166 1.98 19.32 1.55
N PRO A 167 1.21 18.26 1.87
CA PRO A 167 1.78 16.93 2.05
C PRO A 167 2.62 16.50 0.85
N ALA A 168 3.82 15.99 1.10
CA ALA A 168 4.74 15.49 0.08
C ALA A 168 5.57 14.32 0.62
N ALA A 169 6.11 13.50 -0.26
CA ALA A 169 7.09 12.48 0.13
C ALA A 169 8.31 13.14 0.82
N VAL A 170 8.88 12.47 1.83
CA VAL A 170 10.11 12.95 2.49
C VAL A 170 11.25 12.87 1.47
N PRO A 171 11.88 14.00 1.11
CA PRO A 171 12.91 14.00 0.08
C PRO A 171 14.22 13.38 0.61
N PRO A 172 15.00 12.68 -0.23
CA PRO A 172 16.26 12.05 0.19
C PRO A 172 17.25 13.04 0.82
N GLU A 173 17.30 14.28 0.32
CA GLU A 173 18.16 15.35 0.83
C GLU A 173 17.80 15.83 2.25
N ALA A 174 16.63 15.46 2.77
CA ALA A 174 16.26 15.74 4.16
C ALA A 174 16.75 14.66 5.14
N LEU A 175 17.31 13.55 4.67
CA LEU A 175 17.72 12.40 5.49
C LEU A 175 19.25 12.34 5.63
N PHE A 176 19.72 12.16 6.86
CA PHE A 176 21.14 12.14 7.20
C PHE A 176 21.48 11.03 8.21
N ARG A 177 22.72 10.57 8.21
CA ARG A 177 23.29 9.68 9.23
C ARG A 177 24.59 10.25 9.78
N LEU A 178 24.91 9.90 11.02
CA LEU A 178 26.19 10.23 11.65
C LEU A 178 27.23 9.14 11.37
N LYS A 179 28.48 9.55 11.09
CA LYS A 179 29.60 8.63 10.93
C LYS A 179 30.64 8.81 12.04
N GLY A 180 30.79 7.78 12.86
CA GLY A 180 31.83 7.67 13.89
C GLY A 180 31.30 7.80 15.32
N PRO A 181 32.01 7.26 16.35
CA PRO A 181 31.44 7.10 17.67
C PRO A 181 31.69 8.26 18.65
N ASP A 182 32.42 9.33 18.31
CA ASP A 182 32.66 10.42 19.28
C ASP A 182 33.15 11.74 18.64
N LYS A 183 32.49 12.83 19.01
CA LYS A 183 32.91 14.25 19.02
C LYS A 183 33.15 15.03 17.73
N ASN A 184 33.22 14.43 16.55
CA ASN A 184 33.11 15.17 15.28
C ASN A 184 31.87 14.70 14.53
N GLU A 185 30.79 15.48 14.59
CA GLU A 185 29.54 15.20 13.86
C GLU A 185 29.74 15.31 12.35
N VAL A 186 30.30 14.27 11.72
CA VAL A 186 30.37 14.16 10.27
C VAL A 186 29.05 13.58 9.77
N TRP A 187 28.26 14.44 9.13
CA TRP A 187 26.94 14.11 8.58
C TRP A 187 27.08 13.58 7.14
N GLU A 188 26.56 12.38 6.88
CA GLU A 188 26.44 11.82 5.53
C GLU A 188 24.95 11.77 5.10
N PRO A 189 24.64 11.94 3.80
CA PRO A 189 23.27 11.74 3.30
C PRO A 189 22.78 10.29 3.48
N GLY A 190 21.48 10.13 3.73
CA GLY A 190 20.79 8.85 3.83
C GLY A 190 20.64 8.32 5.25
N LEU A 191 20.04 7.13 5.38
CA LEU A 191 19.72 6.40 6.59
C LEU A 191 20.59 5.14 6.71
N SER A 192 20.72 4.63 7.93
CA SER A 192 21.16 3.27 8.21
C SER A 192 19.93 2.37 8.36
N PHE A 193 20.01 1.12 7.91
CA PHE A 193 18.93 0.14 8.12
C PHE A 193 19.47 -1.18 8.68
N GLN A 194 18.63 -1.85 9.45
CA GLN A 194 18.85 -3.20 9.97
C GLN A 194 17.62 -4.06 9.67
N ALA A 195 17.84 -5.24 9.11
CA ALA A 195 16.81 -6.22 8.80
C ALA A 195 16.87 -7.38 9.80
N PHE A 196 15.71 -7.74 10.35
CA PHE A 196 15.56 -8.78 11.37
C PHE A 196 14.57 -9.85 10.91
N GLU A 197 14.69 -11.05 11.48
CA GLU A 197 13.69 -12.11 11.37
C GLU A 197 12.48 -11.79 12.26
N ALA A 198 11.26 -11.87 11.71
CA ALA A 198 10.02 -11.56 12.42
C ALA A 198 8.98 -12.67 12.23
N GLU A 199 8.70 -13.42 13.31
CA GLU A 199 7.80 -14.61 13.27
C GLU A 199 6.39 -14.35 13.83
N GLY A 200 6.06 -13.11 14.22
CA GLY A 200 4.78 -12.73 14.85
C GLY A 200 3.87 -11.82 14.01
N GLU A 201 2.68 -11.51 14.53
CA GLU A 201 1.68 -10.60 13.93
C GLU A 201 1.88 -9.11 14.33
N SER A 202 3.02 -8.77 14.91
CA SER A 202 3.38 -7.41 15.37
C SER A 202 4.89 -7.19 15.27
N LEU A 203 5.33 -5.94 15.37
CA LEU A 203 6.76 -5.59 15.40
C LEU A 203 7.50 -6.39 16.48
N PRO A 204 8.66 -7.00 16.15
CA PRO A 204 9.37 -7.89 17.07
C PRO A 204 10.02 -7.13 18.24
N ASP A 205 10.22 -7.83 19.35
CA ASP A 205 11.09 -7.35 20.43
C ASP A 205 12.54 -7.30 19.93
N TRP A 206 13.03 -6.11 19.61
CA TRP A 206 14.36 -5.86 19.06
C TRP A 206 15.50 -6.37 19.96
N SER A 207 15.26 -6.58 21.27
CA SER A 207 16.26 -7.14 22.18
C SER A 207 16.49 -8.64 21.98
N ARG A 208 15.53 -9.33 21.35
CA ARG A 208 15.54 -10.78 21.09
C ARG A 208 15.55 -11.13 19.61
N ALA A 209 15.33 -10.15 18.73
CA ALA A 209 15.22 -10.34 17.28
C ALA A 209 16.58 -10.71 16.65
N ARG A 210 16.57 -11.68 15.73
CA ARG A 210 17.78 -12.11 15.01
C ARG A 210 18.08 -11.17 13.85
N LEU A 211 19.24 -10.51 13.88
CA LEU A 211 19.72 -9.67 12.78
C LEU A 211 20.05 -10.54 11.56
N LEU A 212 19.48 -10.18 10.40
CA LEU A 212 19.71 -10.84 9.11
C LEU A 212 20.68 -10.05 8.23
N GLN A 213 20.54 -8.72 8.20
CA GLN A 213 21.33 -7.84 7.35
C GLN A 213 21.37 -6.42 7.93
N GLU A 214 22.44 -5.68 7.67
CA GLU A 214 22.49 -4.23 7.92
C GLU A 214 23.13 -3.50 6.73
N GLY A 215 22.84 -2.21 6.60
CA GLY A 215 23.35 -1.40 5.50
C GLY A 215 22.92 0.06 5.56
N THR A 216 23.05 0.76 4.44
CA THR A 216 22.64 2.17 4.29
C THR A 216 21.77 2.36 3.06
N CYS A 217 20.90 3.37 3.09
CA CYS A 217 19.98 3.70 2.02
C CYS A 217 19.63 5.19 1.98
N ASP A 218 19.29 5.72 0.81
CA ASP A 218 19.01 7.16 0.65
C ASP A 218 17.52 7.50 0.90
N VAL A 219 16.67 6.48 0.95
CA VAL A 219 15.21 6.54 1.15
C VAL A 219 14.73 5.35 1.99
N TRP A 220 13.48 5.39 2.45
CA TRP A 220 12.80 4.30 3.16
C TRP A 220 12.50 3.11 2.23
N ASP A 221 13.53 2.37 1.78
CA ASP A 221 13.39 1.31 0.77
C ASP A 221 13.25 -0.09 1.42
N VAL A 222 12.01 -0.59 1.46
CA VAL A 222 11.72 -1.93 2.01
C VAL A 222 12.26 -3.09 1.18
N ARG A 223 12.62 -2.85 -0.10
CA ARG A 223 13.23 -3.88 -0.98
C ARG A 223 14.66 -4.26 -0.57
N ARG A 224 15.20 -3.59 0.45
CA ARG A 224 16.47 -3.93 1.09
C ARG A 224 16.35 -5.14 2.03
N ALA A 225 15.14 -5.57 2.36
CA ALA A 225 14.92 -6.80 3.11
C ALA A 225 15.49 -8.02 2.34
N PRO A 226 16.22 -8.93 3.01
CA PRO A 226 16.80 -10.12 2.38
C PRO A 226 15.77 -11.20 2.01
N ARG A 227 14.51 -11.04 2.44
CA ARG A 227 13.39 -11.95 2.21
C ARG A 227 12.12 -11.13 1.94
N THR A 228 11.11 -11.77 1.35
CA THR A 228 9.81 -11.13 1.05
C THR A 228 8.84 -11.23 2.21
N GLU A 229 8.83 -12.33 2.96
CA GLU A 229 7.97 -12.55 4.13
C GLU A 229 8.78 -12.71 5.43
N ARG A 230 8.10 -12.54 6.57
CA ARG A 230 8.64 -12.76 7.93
C ARG A 230 9.92 -11.97 8.21
N VAL A 231 9.93 -10.72 7.77
CA VAL A 231 11.08 -9.82 7.86
C VAL A 231 10.65 -8.49 8.47
N ALA A 232 11.50 -7.91 9.29
CA ALA A 232 11.33 -6.56 9.81
C ALA A 232 12.51 -5.68 9.43
N LEU A 233 12.25 -4.41 9.12
CA LEU A 233 13.27 -3.39 8.85
C LEU A 233 13.17 -2.28 9.88
N VAL A 234 14.33 -1.90 10.42
CA VAL A 234 14.48 -0.71 11.26
C VAL A 234 15.42 0.25 10.56
N PHE A 235 14.91 1.43 10.22
CA PHE A 235 15.67 2.53 9.66
C PHE A 235 16.02 3.53 10.77
N HIS A 236 17.26 3.98 10.80
CA HIS A 236 17.80 4.94 11.76
C HIS A 236 18.55 6.07 11.07
N GLY A 237 18.33 7.30 11.51
CA GLY A 237 19.09 8.46 11.06
C GLY A 237 18.56 9.76 11.63
N PHE A 238 18.65 10.82 10.84
CA PHE A 238 18.24 12.17 11.19
C PHE A 238 17.47 12.81 10.03
N LEU A 239 16.42 13.54 10.38
CA LEU A 239 15.58 14.31 9.49
C LEU A 239 15.85 15.80 9.67
N HIS A 240 16.20 16.51 8.60
CA HIS A 240 16.37 17.95 8.60
C HIS A 240 15.06 18.67 8.25
N VAL A 241 14.55 19.49 9.17
CA VAL A 241 13.39 20.36 8.93
C VAL A 241 13.84 21.81 8.72
N PRO A 242 13.43 22.48 7.62
CA PRO A 242 13.91 23.82 7.28
C PRO A 242 13.27 24.95 8.09
N ARG A 243 12.15 24.68 8.78
CA ARG A 243 11.40 25.69 9.55
C ARG A 243 10.85 25.10 10.84
N SER A 244 10.93 25.89 11.90
CA SER A 244 10.28 25.56 13.17
C SER A 244 8.76 25.58 13.02
N GLY A 245 8.07 24.60 13.57
CA GLY A 245 6.62 24.56 13.60
C GLY A 245 6.05 23.16 13.74
N LEU A 246 4.74 23.02 13.55
CA LEU A 246 4.06 21.73 13.58
C LEU A 246 4.29 20.97 12.26
N TRP A 247 4.89 19.80 12.35
CA TRP A 247 5.13 18.89 11.23
C TRP A 247 4.23 17.66 11.37
N THR A 248 3.44 17.37 10.34
CA THR A 248 2.60 16.17 10.27
C THR A 248 3.26 15.13 9.38
N PHE A 249 3.43 13.92 9.88
CA PHE A 249 3.93 12.77 9.13
C PHE A 249 2.78 11.81 8.85
N THR A 250 2.76 11.24 7.64
CA THR A 250 1.82 10.20 7.24
C THR A 250 2.60 8.97 6.82
N VAL A 251 2.28 7.82 7.40
CA VAL A 251 2.87 6.52 7.03
C VAL A 251 1.77 5.62 6.49
N GLY A 252 1.94 5.12 5.27
CA GLY A 252 1.13 4.07 4.67
C GLY A 252 1.89 2.75 4.69
N SER A 253 1.30 1.71 5.25
CA SER A 253 1.88 0.35 5.20
C SER A 253 0.81 -0.73 5.09
N ASP A 254 1.18 -1.85 4.47
CA ASP A 254 0.40 -3.08 4.30
C ASP A 254 0.63 -4.12 5.40
N ASP A 255 1.48 -3.80 6.37
CA ASP A 255 1.64 -4.50 7.64
C ASP A 255 2.15 -3.47 8.68
N GLY A 256 2.53 -3.91 9.88
CA GLY A 256 2.79 -3.00 10.98
C GLY A 256 3.99 -2.08 10.77
N SER A 257 3.81 -0.78 11.08
CA SER A 257 4.89 0.20 11.07
C SER A 257 4.81 1.22 12.22
N ARG A 258 5.96 1.74 12.66
CA ARG A 258 6.06 2.80 13.67
C ARG A 258 7.11 3.84 13.28
N LEU A 259 6.72 5.11 13.24
CA LEU A 259 7.62 6.23 12.96
C LEU A 259 7.87 7.06 14.22
N PHE A 260 9.13 7.29 14.55
CA PHE A 260 9.61 8.14 15.63
C PHE A 260 10.36 9.33 15.04
N VAL A 261 10.03 10.55 15.44
CA VAL A 261 10.68 11.78 14.95
C VAL A 261 10.92 12.73 16.12
N GLY A 262 12.17 13.20 16.27
CA GLY A 262 12.59 14.14 17.31
C GLY A 262 12.95 13.48 18.64
N ASN A 263 13.74 14.20 19.45
CA ASN A 263 13.87 13.92 20.87
C ASN A 263 12.63 14.44 21.61
N PRO A 264 12.21 13.84 22.73
CA PRO A 264 11.14 14.41 23.54
C PRO A 264 11.57 15.83 23.97
N THR A 265 10.85 16.85 23.49
CA THR A 265 11.14 18.27 23.78
C THR A 265 10.80 18.66 25.23
N LEU A 266 10.56 17.67 26.11
CA LEU A 266 10.21 17.83 27.52
C LEU A 266 11.36 17.33 28.40
N ALA A 267 11.96 18.26 29.14
CA ALA A 267 12.83 17.93 30.25
C ALA A 267 11.99 17.73 31.52
N VAL A 268 12.17 16.60 32.20
CA VAL A 268 11.57 16.32 33.51
C VAL A 268 12.66 16.32 34.57
N GLU A 269 12.72 17.36 35.38
CA GLU A 269 13.69 17.52 36.46
C GLU A 269 13.08 17.08 37.80
N LEU A 270 13.84 16.36 38.64
CA LEU A 270 13.38 15.92 39.97
C LEU A 270 13.86 16.91 41.05
N LEU A 271 12.95 17.68 41.66
CA LEU A 271 13.30 18.80 42.55
C LEU A 271 13.33 18.45 44.06
N GLY A 272 12.59 17.44 44.52
CA GLY A 272 12.49 17.16 45.96
C GLY A 272 11.36 16.18 46.32
N TRP A 273 10.97 16.15 47.60
CA TRP A 273 9.85 15.35 48.12
C TRP A 273 8.80 16.25 48.79
N GLN A 274 7.53 15.89 48.67
CA GLN A 274 6.41 16.53 49.33
C GLN A 274 5.38 15.47 49.72
N ASP A 275 4.69 15.68 50.84
CA ASP A 275 3.64 14.77 51.29
C ASP A 275 2.50 14.68 50.27
N LEU A 276 1.96 13.47 50.10
CA LEU A 276 0.78 13.24 49.29
C LEU A 276 -0.43 13.99 49.88
N PRO A 277 -1.42 14.40 49.05
CA PRO A 277 -2.64 15.03 49.54
C PRO A 277 -3.34 14.18 50.59
N ARG A 278 -4.05 14.80 51.52
CA ARG A 278 -4.88 14.05 52.49
C ARG A 278 -5.96 13.26 51.72
N PRO A 279 -6.05 11.94 51.88
CA PRO A 279 -6.99 11.13 51.11
C PRO A 279 -8.42 11.39 51.56
N VAL A 280 -9.31 11.55 50.58
CA VAL A 280 -10.76 11.56 50.81
C VAL A 280 -11.24 10.10 50.96
N HIS A 281 -12.08 9.81 51.95
CA HIS A 281 -12.66 8.48 52.07
C HIS A 281 -13.86 8.34 51.14
N LEU A 282 -13.82 7.35 50.27
CA LEU A 282 -14.89 7.07 49.30
C LEU A 282 -15.46 5.69 49.55
N LEU A 283 -16.76 5.56 49.33
CA LEU A 283 -17.42 4.26 49.33
C LEU A 283 -17.61 3.77 47.89
N PRO A 284 -17.46 2.47 47.62
CA PRO A 284 -17.81 1.92 46.31
C PRO A 284 -19.26 2.24 45.96
N GLY A 285 -19.50 2.76 44.76
CA GLY A 285 -20.84 3.14 44.31
C GLY A 285 -21.36 4.50 44.80
N GLN A 286 -20.55 5.25 45.56
CA GLN A 286 -20.93 6.61 45.97
C GLN A 286 -21.10 7.50 44.73
N PRO A 287 -22.24 8.20 44.58
CA PRO A 287 -22.45 9.17 43.50
C PRO A 287 -21.38 10.25 43.54
N TRP A 288 -20.81 10.53 42.38
CA TRP A 288 -19.64 11.37 42.21
C TRP A 288 -20.02 12.67 41.49
N ALA A 289 -20.13 13.77 42.23
CA ALA A 289 -20.52 15.06 41.64
C ALA A 289 -19.36 15.80 40.94
N ALA A 290 -18.10 15.45 41.23
CA ALA A 290 -16.95 16.20 40.74
C ALA A 290 -16.41 15.65 39.40
N ALA A 291 -16.31 16.48 38.36
CA ALA A 291 -15.76 16.04 37.07
C ALA A 291 -14.22 15.82 37.07
N GLN A 292 -13.58 15.71 38.24
CA GLN A 292 -12.12 15.70 38.40
C GLN A 292 -11.63 14.51 39.23
N ALA A 293 -10.39 14.11 38.97
CA ALA A 293 -9.69 13.09 39.74
C ALA A 293 -9.39 13.58 41.16
N VAL A 294 -9.42 12.70 42.15
CA VAL A 294 -9.00 13.01 43.53
C VAL A 294 -8.09 11.92 44.09
N TRP A 295 -7.27 12.29 45.07
CA TRP A 295 -6.56 11.33 45.90
C TRP A 295 -7.49 10.85 47.01
N ALA A 296 -7.76 9.54 47.04
CA ALA A 296 -8.76 8.95 47.92
C ALA A 296 -8.32 7.61 48.50
N CYS A 297 -9.08 7.12 49.47
CA CYS A 297 -9.00 5.75 49.95
C CYS A 297 -10.39 5.12 49.96
N THR A 298 -10.45 3.82 49.70
CA THR A 298 -11.66 3.00 49.85
C THR A 298 -11.29 1.64 50.42
N GLU A 299 -12.27 0.97 51.00
CA GLU A 299 -12.16 -0.41 51.47
C GLU A 299 -13.15 -1.30 50.74
N GLY A 300 -12.75 -2.54 50.45
CA GLY A 300 -13.63 -3.54 49.88
C GLY A 300 -13.00 -4.92 49.81
N ILE A 301 -13.74 -5.90 49.31
CA ILE A 301 -13.30 -7.27 49.10
C ILE A 301 -12.81 -7.41 47.66
N VAL A 302 -11.59 -7.90 47.48
CA VAL A 302 -11.02 -8.21 46.16
C VAL A 302 -11.77 -9.41 45.56
N THR A 303 -12.60 -9.17 44.55
CA THR A 303 -13.39 -10.21 43.84
C THR A 303 -12.63 -10.83 42.69
N TRP A 304 -11.65 -10.09 42.15
CA TRP A 304 -10.79 -10.57 41.08
C TRP A 304 -9.41 -9.93 41.19
N ALA A 305 -8.38 -10.69 40.84
CA ALA A 305 -7.01 -10.21 40.79
C ALA A 305 -6.29 -10.88 39.62
N ALA A 306 -5.51 -10.12 38.86
CA ALA A 306 -4.59 -10.65 37.87
C ALA A 306 -3.28 -9.85 37.87
N THR A 307 -2.18 -10.56 37.61
CA THR A 307 -0.86 -9.96 37.48
C THR A 307 -0.45 -10.00 36.01
N ASP A 308 -0.04 -8.86 35.47
CA ASP A 308 0.68 -8.72 34.20
C ASP A 308 2.16 -8.41 34.51
N ASP A 309 3.06 -8.48 33.52
CA ASP A 309 4.53 -8.41 33.71
C ASP A 309 5.02 -7.18 34.53
N GLU A 310 4.23 -6.10 34.64
CA GLU A 310 4.51 -4.94 35.50
C GLU A 310 3.34 -4.44 36.37
N ARG A 311 2.18 -5.13 36.43
CA ARG A 311 0.97 -4.60 37.10
C ARG A 311 0.18 -5.64 37.88
N LEU A 312 -0.44 -5.22 38.98
CA LEU A 312 -1.47 -5.99 39.67
C LEU A 312 -2.82 -5.29 39.46
N ASN A 313 -3.69 -5.91 38.67
CA ASN A 313 -5.05 -5.44 38.44
C ASN A 313 -5.99 -6.14 39.43
N LEU A 314 -6.78 -5.36 40.14
CA LEU A 314 -7.74 -5.82 41.15
C LEU A 314 -9.14 -5.33 40.79
N GLU A 315 -10.13 -6.19 40.97
CA GLU A 315 -11.52 -5.78 41.09
C GLU A 315 -11.87 -5.80 42.57
N VAL A 316 -12.32 -4.66 43.10
CA VAL A 316 -12.69 -4.51 44.51
C VAL A 316 -14.17 -4.21 44.60
N SER A 317 -14.87 -5.01 45.39
CA SER A 317 -16.30 -4.89 45.64
C SER A 317 -16.59 -4.38 47.04
N GLY A 318 -17.63 -3.56 47.18
CA GLY A 318 -18.18 -3.21 48.49
C GLY A 318 -19.51 -2.48 48.31
N GLY A 319 -20.43 -2.63 49.27
CA GLY A 319 -21.74 -1.96 49.20
C GLY A 319 -22.57 -2.25 47.93
N GLY A 320 -22.37 -3.41 47.27
CA GLY A 320 -23.06 -3.79 46.03
C GLY A 320 -22.49 -3.19 44.74
N SER A 321 -21.41 -2.40 44.81
CA SER A 321 -20.74 -1.80 43.66
C SER A 321 -19.34 -2.35 43.46
N ARG A 322 -18.85 -2.32 42.21
CA ARG A 322 -17.52 -2.79 41.82
C ARG A 322 -16.67 -1.64 41.33
N MET A 323 -15.38 -1.72 41.63
CA MET A 323 -14.38 -0.76 41.19
C MET A 323 -13.17 -1.51 40.66
N GLN A 324 -12.54 -0.96 39.63
CA GLN A 324 -11.30 -1.48 39.08
C GLN A 324 -10.12 -0.69 39.64
N ALA A 325 -9.13 -1.39 40.17
CA ALA A 325 -7.90 -0.80 40.67
C ALA A 325 -6.70 -1.37 39.93
N THR A 326 -5.84 -0.50 39.42
CA THR A 326 -4.55 -0.86 38.85
C THR A 326 -3.47 -0.44 39.83
N VAL A 327 -2.74 -1.42 40.33
CA VAL A 327 -1.61 -1.23 41.25
C VAL A 327 -0.32 -1.39 40.45
N THR A 328 0.57 -0.40 40.55
CA THR A 328 1.95 -0.47 40.00
C THR A 328 2.89 -1.04 41.06
N PRO A 329 3.14 -2.36 41.12
CA PRO A 329 3.84 -2.99 42.23
C PRO A 329 5.34 -2.69 42.15
N ARG A 330 5.95 -2.37 43.30
CA ARG A 330 7.40 -2.47 43.51
C ARG A 330 7.69 -3.74 44.31
N GLY A 331 7.67 -4.92 43.68
CA GLY A 331 7.96 -6.19 44.35
C GLY A 331 7.28 -7.42 43.75
N THR A 332 7.47 -8.58 44.40
CA THR A 332 6.94 -9.88 43.99
C THR A 332 5.65 -10.23 44.74
N THR A 333 4.54 -9.57 44.44
CA THR A 333 3.21 -9.98 44.95
C THR A 333 2.42 -10.67 43.86
N ARG A 334 1.84 -11.83 44.14
CA ARG A 334 1.01 -12.57 43.19
C ARG A 334 -0.44 -12.18 43.36
N ALA A 335 -1.21 -12.22 42.26
CA ALA A 335 -2.66 -12.00 42.29
C ALA A 335 -3.39 -12.90 43.33
N GLU A 336 -2.89 -14.12 43.52
CA GLU A 336 -3.39 -15.11 44.48
C GLU A 336 -3.38 -14.61 45.93
N ASP A 337 -2.45 -13.72 46.29
CA ASP A 337 -2.28 -13.24 47.68
C ASP A 337 -3.39 -12.29 48.13
N TRP A 338 -4.19 -11.78 47.19
CA TRP A 338 -5.19 -10.74 47.43
C TRP A 338 -6.62 -11.20 47.17
N MET A 339 -6.82 -12.25 46.37
CA MET A 339 -8.16 -12.74 46.01
C MET A 339 -8.98 -13.12 47.25
N GLY A 340 -10.22 -12.61 47.35
CA GLY A 340 -11.14 -12.84 48.46
C GLY A 340 -10.81 -12.10 49.76
N ARG A 341 -9.70 -11.35 49.82
CA ARG A 341 -9.32 -10.59 51.02
C ARG A 341 -9.93 -9.20 51.01
N ARG A 342 -10.15 -8.66 52.21
CA ARG A 342 -10.52 -7.26 52.39
C ARG A 342 -9.25 -6.41 52.25
N ALA A 343 -9.27 -5.46 51.31
CA ALA A 343 -8.16 -4.57 51.06
C ALA A 343 -8.63 -3.11 51.19
N ARG A 344 -7.79 -2.30 51.82
CA ARG A 344 -7.86 -0.85 51.80
C ARG A 344 -6.91 -0.37 50.73
N LEU A 345 -7.44 0.34 49.74
CA LEU A 345 -6.66 0.89 48.64
C LEU A 345 -6.70 2.41 48.72
N CYS A 346 -5.53 3.03 48.63
CA CYS A 346 -5.35 4.48 48.57
C CYS A 346 -4.67 4.86 47.26
N GLY A 347 -5.24 5.79 46.52
CA GLY A 347 -4.76 6.10 45.18
C GLY A 347 -5.53 7.23 44.51
N VAL A 348 -5.22 7.46 43.24
CA VAL A 348 -5.97 8.41 42.41
C VAL A 348 -7.26 7.74 41.95
N CYS A 349 -8.40 8.27 42.37
CA CYS A 349 -9.72 7.82 41.94
C CYS A 349 -10.20 8.67 40.76
N LEU A 350 -10.70 7.99 39.73
CA LEU A 350 -11.26 8.58 38.52
C LEU A 350 -12.77 8.28 38.45
N PRO A 351 -13.60 9.29 38.14
CA PRO A 351 -15.01 9.07 37.93
C PRO A 351 -15.25 8.21 36.69
N VAL A 352 -16.17 7.25 36.79
CA VAL A 352 -16.69 6.47 35.68
C VAL A 352 -18.18 6.76 35.58
N VAL A 353 -18.63 7.15 34.39
CA VAL A 353 -20.05 7.43 34.14
C VAL A 353 -20.76 6.11 33.86
N GLY A 354 -21.69 5.74 34.73
CA GLY A 354 -22.55 4.57 34.55
C GLY A 354 -23.54 4.75 33.40
N ALA A 355 -24.22 3.66 33.02
CA ALA A 355 -25.25 3.69 31.97
C ALA A 355 -26.45 4.60 32.32
N ASP A 356 -26.60 4.96 33.59
CA ASP A 356 -27.56 5.91 34.14
C ASP A 356 -27.13 7.38 34.02
N GLY A 357 -25.94 7.65 33.48
CA GLY A 357 -25.38 9.00 33.34
C GLY A 357 -24.83 9.59 34.65
N VAL A 358 -24.84 8.82 35.74
CA VAL A 358 -24.29 9.24 37.03
C VAL A 358 -22.82 8.84 37.06
N ALA A 359 -21.95 9.81 37.31
CA ALA A 359 -20.55 9.50 37.60
C ALA A 359 -20.46 8.84 38.98
N ALA A 360 -19.68 7.76 39.09
CA ALA A 360 -19.35 7.10 40.35
C ALA A 360 -17.84 6.87 40.44
N ALA A 361 -17.31 6.68 41.65
CA ALA A 361 -15.94 6.24 41.84
C ALA A 361 -15.75 4.86 41.18
N GLY A 362 -14.98 4.78 40.10
CA GLY A 362 -14.95 3.57 39.26
C GLY A 362 -13.56 3.02 38.94
N ARG A 363 -12.60 3.88 38.55
CA ARG A 363 -11.23 3.46 38.21
C ARG A 363 -10.22 4.05 39.18
N TRP A 364 -9.35 3.21 39.72
CA TRP A 364 -8.35 3.57 40.73
C TRP A 364 -6.93 3.31 40.20
N LEU A 365 -6.06 4.30 40.36
CA LEU A 365 -4.63 4.17 40.11
C LEU A 365 -3.90 4.18 41.45
N VAL A 366 -3.45 3.00 41.87
CA VAL A 366 -2.76 2.79 43.16
C VAL A 366 -1.25 2.78 42.89
N PRO A 367 -0.48 3.70 43.47
CA PRO A 367 0.90 3.90 43.05
C PRO A 367 1.89 2.82 43.46
N GLY A 368 1.54 2.01 44.46
CA GLY A 368 2.42 0.99 45.00
C GLY A 368 1.70 0.10 46.01
N LEU A 369 2.35 -1.00 46.40
CA LEU A 369 1.81 -1.96 47.37
C LEU A 369 1.71 -1.36 48.78
N GLU A 370 2.54 -0.37 49.09
CA GLU A 370 2.49 0.42 50.33
C GLU A 370 1.18 1.20 50.49
N HIS A 371 0.43 1.39 49.40
CA HIS A 371 -0.90 2.02 49.41
C HIS A 371 -2.04 1.01 49.26
N LEU A 372 -1.72 -0.29 49.36
CA LEU A 372 -2.64 -1.41 49.39
C LEU A 372 -2.45 -2.16 50.71
N GLU A 373 -3.29 -1.86 51.69
CA GLU A 373 -3.22 -2.49 53.01
C GLU A 373 -4.28 -3.60 53.14
N PRO A 374 -3.99 -4.74 53.76
CA PRO A 374 -5.04 -5.66 54.20
C PRO A 374 -5.90 -4.94 55.25
N ALA A 375 -7.17 -4.70 54.96
CA ALA A 375 -8.05 -3.97 55.87
C ALA A 375 -8.55 -4.90 56.97
N GLY A 376 -7.93 -4.80 58.15
CA GLY A 376 -8.36 -5.50 59.36
C GLY A 376 -7.79 -6.91 59.48
N GLN A 377 -6.74 -7.05 60.29
CA GLN A 377 -6.60 -8.24 61.11
C GLN A 377 -7.75 -8.24 62.13
N THR A 378 -8.90 -8.78 61.74
CA THR A 378 -9.78 -9.35 62.76
C THR A 378 -9.08 -10.61 63.24
N HIS A 379 -8.59 -10.56 64.47
CA HIS A 379 -8.12 -11.68 65.28
C HIS A 379 -8.49 -13.04 64.70
N GLU A 380 -7.48 -13.82 64.32
CA GLU A 380 -7.56 -15.28 64.41
C GLU A 380 -7.96 -15.62 65.85
N GLN A 381 -9.26 -15.76 66.08
CA GLN A 381 -9.75 -16.59 67.16
C GLN A 381 -9.42 -18.02 66.74
N GLY A 382 -8.27 -18.50 67.24
CA GLY A 382 -7.81 -19.89 67.23
C GLY A 382 -8.29 -20.71 66.03
N ALA A 383 -7.48 -20.76 64.97
CA ALA A 383 -7.64 -21.79 63.95
C ALA A 383 -7.40 -23.16 64.61
N GLU A 384 -8.47 -23.76 65.11
CA GLU A 384 -8.51 -25.18 65.40
C GLU A 384 -8.16 -25.88 64.08
N THR A 385 -6.96 -26.44 64.02
CA THR A 385 -6.55 -27.32 62.94
C THR A 385 -7.39 -28.58 63.02
N GLY A 386 -8.21 -28.85 62.00
CA GLY A 386 -8.97 -30.09 61.93
C GLY A 386 -8.06 -31.29 61.65
N PRO A 387 -8.60 -32.52 61.69
CA PRO A 387 -7.85 -33.73 61.36
C PRO A 387 -7.27 -33.61 59.93
N GLY A 388 -5.93 -33.60 59.82
CA GLY A 388 -5.20 -33.42 58.55
C GLY A 388 -4.43 -32.10 58.41
N GLY A 389 -4.46 -31.21 59.41
CA GLY A 389 -3.66 -29.97 59.42
C GLY A 389 -4.23 -28.83 58.57
N LEU A 390 -5.45 -28.97 58.05
CA LEU A 390 -6.17 -27.94 57.31
C LEU A 390 -7.04 -27.08 58.26
N PRO A 391 -7.18 -25.76 57.99
CA PRO A 391 -8.01 -24.87 58.79
C PRO A 391 -9.49 -25.20 58.64
N VAL A 392 -10.25 -25.10 59.75
CA VAL A 392 -11.71 -25.28 59.75
C VAL A 392 -12.40 -24.05 59.17
N LEU A 393 -13.19 -24.24 58.11
CA LEU A 393 -13.97 -23.17 57.49
C LEU A 393 -15.32 -23.01 58.20
N ARG A 394 -15.64 -21.78 58.60
CA ARG A 394 -16.85 -21.49 59.41
C ARG A 394 -17.92 -20.68 58.69
N THR A 395 -17.65 -20.22 57.47
CA THR A 395 -18.59 -19.40 56.68
C THR A 395 -18.75 -19.94 55.26
N ALA A 396 -19.92 -19.72 54.68
CA ALA A 396 -20.25 -20.05 53.31
C ALA A 396 -19.33 -19.31 52.31
N ALA A 397 -18.99 -18.05 52.60
CA ALA A 397 -18.06 -17.27 51.78
C ALA A 397 -16.64 -17.86 51.75
N ALA A 398 -16.16 -18.38 52.88
CA ALA A 398 -14.85 -19.03 52.92
C ALA A 398 -14.80 -20.30 52.06
N VAL A 399 -15.90 -21.08 52.01
CA VAL A 399 -15.99 -22.27 51.16
C VAL A 399 -16.05 -21.89 49.68
N HIS A 400 -16.93 -20.96 49.29
CA HIS A 400 -17.02 -20.49 47.90
C HIS A 400 -15.78 -19.71 47.42
N GLY A 401 -14.97 -19.18 48.33
CA GLY A 401 -13.69 -18.52 48.00
C GLY A 401 -12.57 -19.48 47.61
N LEU A 402 -12.76 -20.79 47.78
CA LEU A 402 -11.77 -21.79 47.39
C LEU A 402 -11.73 -21.98 45.87
N SER A 403 -10.53 -22.16 45.33
CA SER A 403 -10.37 -22.71 44.00
C SER A 403 -10.82 -24.17 43.96
N ARG A 404 -11.16 -24.70 42.77
CA ARG A 404 -11.55 -26.11 42.60
C ARG A 404 -10.50 -27.07 43.17
N GLN A 405 -9.21 -26.80 42.94
CA GLN A 405 -8.11 -27.60 43.48
C GLN A 405 -8.00 -27.50 45.01
N ALA A 406 -8.29 -26.33 45.59
CA ALA A 406 -8.29 -26.16 47.03
C ALA A 406 -9.48 -26.90 47.68
N ALA A 407 -10.69 -26.77 47.14
CA ALA A 407 -11.87 -27.47 47.62
C ALA A 407 -11.69 -29.01 47.59
N GLN A 408 -10.98 -29.53 46.59
CA GLN A 408 -10.66 -30.97 46.48
C GLN A 408 -9.76 -31.49 47.61
N ARG A 409 -9.10 -30.61 48.37
CA ARG A 409 -8.31 -31.00 49.56
C ARG A 409 -9.18 -31.34 50.78
N GLN A 410 -10.51 -31.22 50.67
CA GLN A 410 -11.47 -31.60 51.72
C GLN A 410 -11.25 -30.84 53.04
N TYR A 411 -11.27 -29.52 52.99
CA TYR A 411 -11.19 -28.68 54.19
C TYR A 411 -12.34 -29.02 55.14
N PRO A 412 -12.09 -29.18 56.45
CA PRO A 412 -13.16 -29.39 57.41
C PRO A 412 -14.03 -28.13 57.49
N VAL A 413 -15.35 -28.30 57.48
CA VAL A 413 -16.33 -27.21 57.54
C VAL A 413 -17.21 -27.38 58.77
N GLN A 414 -17.37 -26.29 59.53
CA GLN A 414 -18.30 -26.20 60.66
C GLN A 414 -18.99 -24.84 60.61
N MET A 415 -20.20 -24.80 60.05
CA MET A 415 -20.96 -23.57 59.86
C MET A 415 -22.40 -23.72 60.32
N GLU A 416 -23.07 -22.58 60.53
CA GLU A 416 -24.49 -22.53 60.88
C GLU A 416 -25.20 -21.54 59.94
N GLY A 417 -26.45 -21.83 59.60
CA GLY A 417 -27.24 -20.96 58.74
C GLY A 417 -28.67 -21.42 58.55
N THR A 418 -29.47 -20.59 57.88
CA THR A 418 -30.87 -20.88 57.55
C THR A 418 -30.96 -21.64 56.24
N VAL A 419 -31.75 -22.70 56.19
CA VAL A 419 -32.05 -23.42 54.94
C VAL A 419 -32.96 -22.58 54.06
N THR A 420 -32.50 -22.20 52.86
CA THR A 420 -33.29 -21.36 51.93
C THR A 420 -33.92 -22.16 50.80
N CYS A 421 -33.37 -23.32 50.46
CA CYS A 421 -33.93 -24.22 49.45
C CYS A 421 -33.60 -25.67 49.80
N VAL A 422 -34.53 -26.57 49.50
CA VAL A 422 -34.41 -28.02 49.69
C VAL A 422 -34.50 -28.70 48.34
N LEU A 423 -33.58 -29.63 48.07
CA LEU A 423 -33.46 -30.37 46.80
C LEU A 423 -33.46 -31.88 47.10
N PRO A 424 -34.64 -32.48 47.31
CA PRO A 424 -34.76 -33.87 47.73
C PRO A 424 -34.16 -34.87 46.75
N GLU A 425 -34.21 -34.60 45.45
CA GLU A 425 -33.66 -35.48 44.40
C GLU A 425 -32.13 -35.62 44.47
N HIS A 426 -31.45 -34.70 45.15
CA HIS A 426 -30.00 -34.67 45.29
C HIS A 426 -29.55 -34.90 46.73
N GLN A 427 -30.48 -35.24 47.64
CA GLN A 427 -30.20 -35.28 49.07
C GLN A 427 -29.46 -34.02 49.55
N ALA A 428 -29.89 -32.85 49.06
CA ALA A 428 -29.16 -31.60 49.25
C ALA A 428 -30.07 -30.46 49.73
N VAL A 429 -29.45 -29.50 50.42
CA VAL A 429 -30.07 -28.24 50.84
C VAL A 429 -29.14 -27.07 50.54
N VAL A 430 -29.72 -25.88 50.37
CA VAL A 430 -28.97 -24.62 50.36
C VAL A 430 -29.05 -24.03 51.76
N VAL A 431 -27.89 -23.82 52.37
CA VAL A 431 -27.77 -23.19 53.69
C VAL A 431 -27.19 -21.80 53.50
N HIS A 432 -27.87 -20.79 54.05
CA HIS A 432 -27.50 -19.39 53.96
C HIS A 432 -27.08 -18.86 55.32
N ASP A 433 -25.83 -18.42 55.43
CA ASP A 433 -25.30 -17.77 56.62
C ASP A 433 -25.29 -16.24 56.46
N ALA A 434 -24.69 -15.50 57.39
CA ALA A 434 -24.61 -14.03 57.28
C ALA A 434 -23.81 -13.53 56.05
N THR A 435 -23.10 -14.41 55.34
CA THR A 435 -22.21 -14.07 54.23
C THR A 435 -22.80 -14.43 52.87
N ARG A 436 -23.30 -15.67 52.69
CA ARG A 436 -23.93 -16.15 51.44
C ARG A 436 -24.61 -17.50 51.60
N GLY A 437 -25.36 -17.88 50.56
CA GLY A 437 -25.83 -19.24 50.39
C GLY A 437 -24.74 -20.20 49.90
N LEU A 438 -24.82 -21.45 50.36
CA LEU A 438 -23.92 -22.54 50.02
C LEU A 438 -24.72 -23.82 49.75
N TYR A 439 -24.32 -24.54 48.71
CA TYR A 439 -24.88 -25.85 48.41
C TYR A 439 -24.30 -26.90 49.36
N VAL A 440 -25.18 -27.65 50.04
CA VAL A 440 -24.79 -28.66 51.03
C VAL A 440 -25.46 -29.98 50.68
N VAL A 441 -24.67 -31.01 50.42
CA VAL A 441 -25.13 -32.39 50.24
C VAL A 441 -25.12 -33.08 51.60
N ASP A 442 -26.23 -33.72 51.97
CA ASP A 442 -26.34 -34.47 53.21
C ASP A 442 -25.87 -35.92 53.02
N GLU A 443 -24.72 -36.25 53.60
CA GLU A 443 -24.16 -37.60 53.67
C GLU A 443 -24.20 -38.16 55.10
N SER A 444 -24.91 -37.50 56.02
CA SER A 444 -24.89 -37.86 57.45
C SER A 444 -25.56 -39.20 57.76
N GLY A 445 -26.32 -39.77 56.82
CA GLY A 445 -26.97 -41.07 56.94
C GLY A 445 -28.02 -41.14 58.06
N GLN A 446 -28.42 -40.00 58.63
CA GLN A 446 -29.43 -39.94 59.68
C GLN A 446 -30.83 -40.05 59.05
N GLY A 447 -31.60 -41.06 59.43
CA GLY A 447 -32.97 -41.31 58.91
C GLY A 447 -34.02 -40.26 59.26
N ALA A 448 -33.64 -39.01 59.58
CA ALA A 448 -34.51 -37.92 60.00
C ALA A 448 -35.10 -37.10 58.84
N GLY A 449 -34.68 -37.33 57.59
CA GLY A 449 -35.09 -36.56 56.41
C GLY A 449 -34.42 -35.18 56.33
N LEU A 450 -34.42 -34.58 55.14
CA LEU A 450 -33.83 -33.25 54.92
C LEU A 450 -34.57 -32.16 55.73
N PRO A 451 -33.85 -31.13 56.22
CA PRO A 451 -34.46 -30.00 56.90
C PRO A 451 -35.38 -29.21 55.96
N ARG A 452 -36.36 -28.52 56.54
CA ARG A 452 -37.32 -27.68 55.79
C ARG A 452 -36.75 -26.29 55.54
N ALA A 453 -37.20 -25.65 54.46
CA ALA A 453 -36.88 -24.25 54.20
C ALA A 453 -37.35 -23.37 55.38
N GLY A 454 -36.47 -22.48 55.85
CA GLY A 454 -36.65 -21.64 57.03
C GLY A 454 -36.07 -22.22 58.33
N GLU A 455 -35.61 -23.47 58.37
CA GLU A 455 -34.97 -24.05 59.55
C GLU A 455 -33.51 -23.61 59.67
N TRP A 456 -33.05 -23.33 60.90
CA TRP A 456 -31.64 -23.06 61.22
C TRP A 456 -30.92 -24.37 61.47
N VAL A 457 -29.85 -24.60 60.74
CA VAL A 457 -29.09 -25.85 60.79
C VAL A 457 -27.61 -25.59 61.09
N ARG A 458 -27.00 -26.53 61.80
CA ARG A 458 -25.56 -26.64 61.95
C ARG A 458 -25.05 -27.72 61.01
N VAL A 459 -24.08 -27.35 60.18
CA VAL A 459 -23.46 -28.19 59.16
C VAL A 459 -22.04 -28.49 59.59
N GLU A 460 -21.72 -29.79 59.75
CA GLU A 460 -20.35 -30.27 59.95
C GLU A 460 -20.00 -31.26 58.84
N GLY A 461 -18.90 -31.00 58.13
CA GLY A 461 -18.60 -31.73 56.92
C GLY A 461 -17.22 -31.42 56.35
N ILE A 462 -17.05 -31.71 55.07
CA ILE A 462 -15.84 -31.40 54.30
C ILE A 462 -16.20 -30.67 53.01
N THR A 463 -15.28 -29.87 52.50
CA THR A 463 -15.45 -29.23 51.19
C THR A 463 -15.35 -30.24 50.05
N ASP A 464 -16.15 -30.03 49.01
CA ASP A 464 -16.05 -30.72 47.73
C ASP A 464 -16.01 -29.67 46.60
N PRO A 465 -15.21 -29.87 45.55
CA PRO A 465 -15.13 -28.93 44.42
C PRO A 465 -16.46 -28.74 43.68
N GLY A 466 -17.38 -29.69 43.81
CA GLY A 466 -18.64 -29.69 43.12
C GLY A 466 -18.51 -29.82 41.60
N LEU A 467 -19.66 -29.75 40.94
CA LEU A 467 -19.73 -29.74 39.48
C LEU A 467 -19.65 -28.32 38.89
N PHE A 468 -19.90 -27.29 39.69
CA PHE A 468 -19.90 -25.90 39.23
C PHE A 468 -19.19 -24.97 40.22
N ALA A 469 -19.71 -24.88 41.44
CA ALA A 469 -19.12 -24.13 42.54
C ALA A 469 -18.74 -25.08 43.70
N PRO A 470 -17.74 -24.71 44.53
CA PRO A 470 -17.41 -25.45 45.74
C PRO A 470 -18.64 -25.64 46.65
N MET A 471 -18.82 -26.84 47.17
CA MET A 471 -19.94 -27.23 48.02
C MET A 471 -19.46 -27.95 49.27
N VAL A 472 -20.38 -28.33 50.16
CA VAL A 472 -20.07 -29.09 51.37
C VAL A 472 -20.77 -30.44 51.36
N GLN A 473 -19.99 -31.49 51.62
CA GLN A 473 -20.51 -32.81 51.99
C GLN A 473 -20.67 -32.85 53.51
N ALA A 474 -21.90 -32.68 53.98
CA ALA A 474 -22.23 -32.69 55.40
C ALA A 474 -22.19 -34.13 55.93
N ARG A 475 -21.30 -34.38 56.90
CA ARG A 475 -21.28 -35.63 57.67
C ARG A 475 -22.23 -35.59 58.86
N ARG A 476 -22.62 -34.40 59.28
CA ARG A 476 -23.60 -34.17 60.33
C ARG A 476 -24.37 -32.89 60.03
N LEU A 477 -25.69 -32.98 60.04
CA LEU A 477 -26.61 -31.89 59.80
C LEU A 477 -27.62 -31.84 60.96
N GLU A 478 -27.52 -30.82 61.82
CA GLU A 478 -28.37 -30.71 63.02
C GLU A 478 -29.33 -29.52 62.93
N ILE A 479 -30.63 -29.79 63.09
CA ILE A 479 -31.67 -28.75 63.16
C ILE A 479 -31.64 -28.13 64.56
N ARG A 480 -31.49 -26.80 64.63
CA ARG A 480 -31.43 -26.02 65.87
C ARG A 480 -32.70 -25.21 66.15
N GLY A 481 -33.58 -25.04 65.16
CA GLY A 481 -34.83 -24.30 65.30
C GLY A 481 -35.22 -23.56 64.02
N LEU A 482 -35.98 -22.48 64.15
CA LEU A 482 -36.32 -21.59 63.04
C LEU A 482 -35.23 -20.52 62.86
N GLY A 483 -34.74 -20.39 61.62
CA GLY A 483 -33.75 -19.40 61.24
C GLY A 483 -34.39 -18.09 60.78
N ARG A 484 -33.58 -17.03 60.72
CA ARG A 484 -33.99 -15.77 60.08
C ARG A 484 -33.83 -15.91 58.56
N TRP A 485 -34.86 -15.55 57.80
CA TRP A 485 -34.76 -15.47 56.35
C TRP A 485 -33.73 -14.42 55.93
N PRO A 486 -32.83 -14.72 54.97
CA PRO A 486 -31.89 -13.75 54.44
C PRO A 486 -32.61 -12.68 53.62
N GLU A 487 -32.06 -11.46 53.59
CA GLU A 487 -32.54 -10.42 52.69
C GLU A 487 -32.20 -10.81 51.24
N PRO A 488 -33.18 -10.79 50.32
CA PRO A 488 -32.94 -11.20 48.94
C PRO A 488 -32.04 -10.20 48.24
N VAL A 489 -31.00 -10.71 47.57
CA VAL A 489 -30.11 -9.89 46.73
C VAL A 489 -30.87 -9.51 45.46
N ARG A 490 -30.79 -8.23 45.06
CA ARG A 490 -31.28 -7.75 43.75
C ARG A 490 -30.11 -7.72 42.76
N PRO A 491 -30.01 -8.71 41.87
CA PRO A 491 -28.81 -8.89 41.05
C PRO A 491 -28.75 -7.89 39.91
N ALA A 492 -27.54 -7.43 39.57
CA ALA A 492 -27.30 -6.75 38.30
C ALA A 492 -27.32 -7.75 37.14
N TRP A 493 -27.60 -7.27 35.91
CA TRP A 493 -27.67 -8.11 34.71
C TRP A 493 -26.43 -8.99 34.50
N GLU A 494 -25.23 -8.44 34.65
CA GLU A 494 -23.97 -9.19 34.51
C GLU A 494 -23.84 -10.34 35.53
N GLN A 495 -24.35 -10.15 36.75
CA GLN A 495 -24.31 -11.16 37.81
C GLN A 495 -25.24 -12.35 37.52
N LEU A 496 -26.34 -12.10 36.82
CA LEU A 496 -27.24 -13.16 36.32
C LEU A 496 -26.59 -13.97 35.20
N LEU A 497 -25.72 -13.34 34.40
CA LEU A 497 -25.08 -13.99 33.26
C LEU A 497 -23.79 -14.74 33.59
N ASN A 498 -23.09 -14.36 34.67
CA ASN A 498 -21.78 -14.92 35.02
C ASN A 498 -21.80 -16.02 36.09
N GLY A 499 -22.96 -16.31 36.68
CA GLY A 499 -23.12 -17.36 37.70
C GLY A 499 -22.53 -17.02 39.08
N SER A 500 -22.09 -15.78 39.33
CA SER A 500 -21.47 -15.37 40.61
C SER A 500 -22.38 -15.49 41.84
N LEU A 501 -23.70 -15.50 41.61
CA LEU A 501 -24.73 -15.58 42.64
C LEU A 501 -25.29 -17.00 42.83
N ASP A 502 -24.56 -18.03 42.43
CA ASP A 502 -24.98 -19.42 42.65
C ASP A 502 -25.27 -19.68 44.14
N ALA A 503 -26.35 -20.43 44.38
CA ALA A 503 -26.95 -20.73 45.68
C ALA A 503 -27.42 -19.51 46.49
N GLN A 504 -27.49 -18.29 45.91
CA GLN A 504 -27.96 -17.11 46.64
C GLN A 504 -29.48 -16.95 46.60
N TRP A 505 -30.03 -16.43 47.70
CA TRP A 505 -31.42 -15.97 47.74
C TRP A 505 -31.54 -14.62 47.04
N ILE A 506 -32.30 -14.56 45.95
CA ILE A 506 -32.45 -13.36 45.12
C ILE A 506 -33.90 -12.92 44.94
N GLU A 507 -34.09 -11.69 44.50
CA GLU A 507 -35.36 -11.12 44.07
C GLU A 507 -35.26 -10.57 42.65
N LEU A 508 -36.17 -10.98 41.78
CA LEU A 508 -36.34 -10.48 40.41
C LEU A 508 -37.72 -9.84 40.26
N GLU A 509 -37.78 -8.71 39.56
CA GLU A 509 -39.04 -8.06 39.17
C GLU A 509 -39.06 -7.91 37.65
N GLY A 510 -40.11 -8.41 37.01
CA GLY A 510 -40.22 -8.40 35.56
C GLY A 510 -41.56 -8.91 35.05
N VAL A 511 -41.79 -8.76 33.75
CA VAL A 511 -43.01 -9.24 33.11
C VAL A 511 -42.78 -10.62 32.52
N VAL A 512 -43.62 -11.60 32.85
CA VAL A 512 -43.56 -12.92 32.22
C VAL A 512 -44.07 -12.79 30.80
N THR A 513 -43.23 -12.96 29.79
CA THR A 513 -43.62 -12.81 28.38
C THR A 513 -44.05 -14.13 27.76
N ALA A 514 -43.51 -15.26 28.22
CA ALA A 514 -43.90 -16.58 27.74
C ALA A 514 -43.74 -17.62 28.85
N VAL A 515 -44.53 -18.69 28.76
CA VAL A 515 -44.50 -19.80 29.71
C VAL A 515 -44.43 -21.11 28.93
N HIS A 516 -43.41 -21.90 29.20
CA HIS A 516 -43.20 -23.23 28.65
C HIS A 516 -42.97 -24.22 29.80
N SER A 517 -44.00 -24.95 30.21
CA SER A 517 -43.94 -25.84 31.38
C SER A 517 -43.55 -25.06 32.64
N ASN A 518 -42.46 -25.44 33.31
CA ASN A 518 -41.91 -24.74 34.48
C ASN A 518 -40.90 -23.64 34.12
N ARG A 519 -40.69 -23.34 32.84
CA ARG A 519 -39.76 -22.33 32.35
C ARG A 519 -40.50 -21.10 31.87
N VAL A 520 -40.10 -19.93 32.36
CA VAL A 520 -40.73 -18.64 32.04
C VAL A 520 -39.72 -17.70 31.40
N SER A 521 -40.12 -17.07 30.30
CA SER A 521 -39.37 -15.95 29.74
C SER A 521 -39.74 -14.69 30.53
N LEU A 522 -38.78 -14.13 31.26
CA LEU A 522 -38.98 -12.95 32.10
C LEU A 522 -38.31 -11.74 31.45
N LEU A 523 -39.10 -10.72 31.12
CA LEU A 523 -38.59 -9.43 30.66
C LEU A 523 -38.19 -8.60 31.87
N LEU A 524 -36.88 -8.45 32.05
CA LEU A 524 -36.24 -7.57 33.03
C LEU A 524 -35.89 -6.22 32.37
N ARG A 525 -35.37 -5.29 33.16
CA ARG A 525 -34.99 -3.94 32.70
C ARG A 525 -33.94 -3.98 31.58
N GLU A 526 -32.96 -4.87 31.68
CA GLU A 526 -31.81 -4.95 30.79
C GLU A 526 -31.99 -5.94 29.63
N GLY A 527 -33.01 -6.81 29.69
CA GLY A 527 -33.25 -7.81 28.65
C GLY A 527 -34.22 -8.93 29.03
N LEU A 528 -34.36 -9.88 28.12
CA LEU A 528 -35.14 -11.10 28.32
C LEU A 528 -34.28 -12.18 28.96
N LEU A 529 -34.74 -12.76 30.07
CA LEU A 529 -34.07 -13.83 30.79
C LEU A 529 -34.94 -15.09 30.80
N ASP A 530 -34.35 -16.23 30.50
CA ASP A 530 -35.04 -17.51 30.56
C ASP A 530 -34.89 -18.15 31.95
N VAL A 531 -35.98 -18.25 32.70
CA VAL A 531 -35.97 -18.63 34.11
C VAL A 531 -36.74 -19.93 34.30
N GLU A 532 -36.04 -20.98 34.70
CA GLU A 532 -36.70 -22.21 35.17
C GLU A 532 -37.12 -22.03 36.63
N LEU A 533 -38.41 -22.11 36.91
CA LEU A 533 -38.98 -21.94 38.23
C LEU A 533 -39.36 -23.29 38.84
N ARG A 534 -38.97 -23.48 40.10
CA ARG A 534 -39.56 -24.52 40.96
C ARG A 534 -40.22 -23.87 42.16
N VAL A 535 -41.54 -23.73 42.05
CA VAL A 535 -42.40 -23.18 43.10
C VAL A 535 -43.04 -24.35 43.86
N PRO A 536 -42.86 -24.45 45.19
CA PRO A 536 -43.48 -25.49 45.99
C PRO A 536 -45.00 -25.52 45.81
N GLY A 537 -45.56 -26.68 45.46
CA GLY A 537 -47.01 -26.89 45.33
C GLY A 537 -47.64 -26.38 44.03
N LEU A 538 -46.86 -25.84 43.08
CA LEU A 538 -47.38 -25.37 41.79
C LEU A 538 -47.04 -26.36 40.67
N LEU A 539 -48.06 -26.83 39.94
CA LEU A 539 -47.90 -27.71 38.78
C LEU A 539 -47.47 -26.92 37.53
N PRO A 540 -46.72 -27.52 36.58
CA PRO A 540 -46.25 -26.85 35.36
C PRO A 540 -47.35 -26.14 34.55
N GLU A 541 -48.56 -26.70 34.50
CA GLU A 541 -49.68 -26.12 33.76
C GLU A 541 -50.18 -24.80 34.36
N GLN A 542 -50.03 -24.62 35.67
CA GLN A 542 -50.51 -23.45 36.40
C GLN A 542 -49.64 -22.22 36.19
N PHE A 543 -48.41 -22.36 35.70
CA PHE A 543 -47.54 -21.22 35.40
C PHE A 543 -48.12 -20.32 34.30
N ARG A 544 -49.00 -20.84 33.42
CA ARG A 544 -49.68 -20.04 32.38
C ARG A 544 -50.49 -18.89 32.96
N GLN A 545 -50.93 -18.97 34.22
CA GLN A 545 -51.66 -17.88 34.87
C GLN A 545 -50.82 -16.61 35.05
N PHE A 546 -49.48 -16.75 35.03
CA PHE A 546 -48.56 -15.62 35.15
C PHE A 546 -48.19 -15.02 33.79
N GLU A 547 -48.54 -15.67 32.68
CA GLU A 547 -48.21 -15.14 31.35
C GLU A 547 -48.78 -13.73 31.18
N ASP A 548 -47.93 -12.80 30.78
CA ASP A 548 -48.18 -11.37 30.60
C ASP A 548 -48.41 -10.53 31.88
N ALA A 549 -48.30 -11.15 33.06
CA ALA A 549 -48.35 -10.49 34.37
C ALA A 549 -46.99 -9.87 34.75
N LEU A 550 -47.04 -8.75 35.49
CA LEU A 550 -45.87 -8.23 36.20
C LEU A 550 -45.74 -9.01 37.50
N VAL A 551 -44.62 -9.70 37.68
CA VAL A 551 -44.36 -10.55 38.83
C VAL A 551 -43.09 -10.14 39.55
N ARG A 552 -43.10 -10.35 40.87
CA ARG A 552 -41.91 -10.34 41.72
C ARG A 552 -41.63 -11.77 42.16
N ILE A 553 -40.46 -12.28 41.80
CA ILE A 553 -40.03 -13.66 42.05
C ILE A 553 -38.89 -13.63 43.06
N ARG A 554 -39.04 -14.37 44.16
CA ARG A 554 -37.96 -14.63 45.13
C ARG A 554 -37.57 -16.09 45.08
N GLY A 555 -36.29 -16.42 45.16
CA GLY A 555 -35.86 -17.83 45.09
C GLY A 555 -34.34 -18.00 45.23
N CYS A 556 -33.91 -19.25 45.42
CA CYS A 556 -32.49 -19.59 45.35
C CYS A 556 -32.05 -19.70 43.89
N LEU A 557 -31.10 -18.85 43.49
CA LEU A 557 -30.52 -18.85 42.15
C LEU A 557 -29.51 -19.98 41.98
N PHE A 558 -29.66 -20.69 40.87
CA PHE A 558 -28.69 -21.64 40.36
C PHE A 558 -28.32 -21.24 38.93
N ALA A 559 -27.02 -21.17 38.66
CA ALA A 559 -26.54 -20.92 37.31
C ALA A 559 -26.92 -22.10 36.40
N THR A 560 -27.29 -21.81 35.15
CA THR A 560 -27.34 -22.85 34.11
C THR A 560 -25.96 -22.95 33.49
N TRP A 561 -25.44 -24.15 33.33
CA TRP A 561 -24.08 -24.37 32.84
C TRP A 561 -24.04 -25.65 32.00
N ASP A 562 -22.99 -25.80 31.20
CA ASP A 562 -22.76 -26.96 30.36
C ASP A 562 -22.02 -28.06 31.14
N TYR A 563 -22.62 -29.24 31.24
CA TYR A 563 -22.10 -30.34 32.06
C TYR A 563 -20.77 -30.93 31.55
N GLN A 564 -20.41 -30.71 30.28
CA GLN A 564 -19.16 -31.18 29.71
C GLN A 564 -18.05 -30.14 29.85
N THR A 565 -18.36 -28.88 29.56
CA THR A 565 -17.35 -27.80 29.54
C THR A 565 -17.25 -27.04 30.85
N HIS A 566 -18.17 -27.26 31.78
CA HIS A 566 -18.33 -26.51 33.04
C HIS A 566 -18.53 -24.99 32.85
N GLN A 567 -18.90 -24.55 31.65
CA GLN A 567 -19.11 -23.12 31.33
C GLN A 567 -20.54 -22.68 31.59
N VAL A 568 -20.72 -21.44 32.06
CA VAL A 568 -22.04 -20.85 32.27
C VAL A 568 -22.76 -20.65 30.94
N ARG A 569 -24.04 -21.03 30.89
CA ARG A 569 -24.96 -20.73 29.79
C ARG A 569 -25.65 -19.40 30.07
N ALA A 570 -25.05 -18.33 29.58
CA ALA A 570 -25.60 -16.98 29.71
C ALA A 570 -27.02 -16.89 29.13
N GLY A 571 -27.91 -16.18 29.83
CA GLY A 571 -29.30 -15.94 29.42
C GLY A 571 -30.31 -16.95 29.95
N SER A 572 -29.88 -17.99 30.67
CA SER A 572 -30.78 -18.91 31.37
C SER A 572 -30.36 -19.17 32.82
N ILE A 573 -31.31 -19.07 33.75
CA ILE A 573 -31.10 -19.35 35.18
C ILE A 573 -32.17 -20.29 35.72
N ARG A 574 -31.90 -20.86 36.89
CA ARG A 574 -32.83 -21.72 37.62
C ARG A 574 -33.11 -21.10 38.99
N LEU A 575 -34.38 -20.98 39.35
CA LEU A 575 -34.83 -20.46 40.64
C LEU A 575 -35.65 -21.52 41.36
N TYR A 576 -35.06 -22.06 42.44
CA TYR A 576 -35.65 -23.14 43.22
C TYR A 576 -36.08 -22.66 44.60
N GLY A 577 -37.09 -23.34 45.16
CA GLY A 577 -37.76 -22.85 46.37
C GLY A 577 -38.40 -21.47 46.14
N ALA A 578 -38.85 -21.22 44.91
CA ALA A 578 -39.23 -19.90 44.48
C ALA A 578 -40.64 -19.52 44.96
N GLU A 579 -40.85 -18.24 45.23
CA GLU A 579 -42.13 -17.62 45.53
C GLU A 579 -42.44 -16.58 44.44
N VAL A 580 -43.61 -16.68 43.80
CA VAL A 580 -44.03 -15.76 42.74
C VAL A 580 -45.18 -14.91 43.27
N HIS A 581 -44.96 -13.60 43.35
CA HIS A 581 -45.96 -12.61 43.74
C HIS A 581 -46.41 -11.85 42.49
N VAL A 582 -47.72 -11.77 42.25
CA VAL A 582 -48.28 -11.01 41.12
C VAL A 582 -48.49 -9.57 41.53
N GLU A 583 -47.65 -8.66 41.05
CA GLU A 583 -47.75 -7.22 41.31
C GLU A 583 -48.84 -6.59 40.43
N GLN A 584 -48.94 -7.01 39.16
CA GLN A 584 -50.04 -6.62 38.27
C GLN A 584 -50.50 -7.82 37.43
N PRO A 585 -51.82 -8.11 37.40
CA PRO A 585 -52.35 -9.24 36.62
C PRO A 585 -52.29 -8.96 35.11
N PRO A 586 -52.40 -10.01 34.28
CA PRO A 586 -52.46 -9.85 32.82
C PRO A 586 -53.64 -8.94 32.43
N PRO A 587 -53.46 -8.02 31.46
CA PRO A 587 -54.54 -7.14 31.01
C PRO A 587 -55.66 -7.93 30.32
N ARG A 588 -56.93 -7.58 30.61
CA ARG A 588 -58.11 -8.20 29.97
C ARG A 588 -58.27 -7.78 28.50
N ASP A 589 -58.03 -6.50 28.21
CA ASP A 589 -57.88 -5.98 26.85
C ASP A 589 -56.54 -5.24 26.75
N TRP A 590 -55.77 -5.61 25.73
CA TRP A 590 -54.45 -5.09 25.43
C TRP A 590 -54.49 -3.65 24.92
N PHE A 591 -55.55 -3.32 24.18
CA PHE A 591 -55.68 -2.04 23.50
C PHE A 591 -56.50 -1.03 24.30
N ASP A 592 -57.01 -1.39 25.48
CA ASP A 592 -57.69 -0.47 26.41
C ASP A 592 -56.66 0.40 27.17
N ARG A 593 -55.87 1.13 26.40
CA ARG A 593 -54.84 2.07 26.84
C ARG A 593 -54.99 3.36 26.02
N PRO A 594 -54.67 4.52 26.60
CA PRO A 594 -54.68 5.77 25.87
C PRO A 594 -53.68 5.71 24.70
N LEU A 595 -54.13 6.12 23.51
CA LEU A 595 -53.30 6.17 22.32
C LEU A 595 -52.26 7.30 22.49
N LYS A 596 -50.99 6.95 22.34
CA LYS A 596 -49.86 7.89 22.32
C LYS A 596 -49.33 8.02 20.89
N THR A 597 -48.76 9.18 20.59
CA THR A 597 -48.02 9.35 19.33
C THR A 597 -46.63 8.73 19.45
N ALA A 598 -46.07 8.27 18.34
CA ALA A 598 -44.72 7.69 18.28
C ALA A 598 -43.65 8.69 18.77
N ALA A 599 -43.82 9.98 18.45
CA ALA A 599 -42.95 11.04 18.92
C ALA A 599 -43.06 11.27 20.44
N ALA A 600 -44.25 11.11 21.03
CA ALA A 600 -44.44 11.27 22.47
C ALA A 600 -43.72 10.20 23.30
N LEU A 601 -43.33 9.06 22.72
CA LEU A 601 -42.53 8.05 23.41
C LEU A 601 -41.16 8.58 23.86
N ARG A 602 -40.64 9.65 23.25
CA ARG A 602 -39.37 10.30 23.63
C ARG A 602 -39.56 11.53 24.51
N LEU A 603 -40.79 11.93 24.77
CA LEU A 603 -41.10 13.07 25.63
C LEU A 603 -41.23 12.60 27.07
N PHE A 604 -41.04 13.53 28.01
CA PHE A 604 -41.25 13.27 29.43
C PHE A 604 -42.70 12.82 29.68
N ASP A 605 -42.87 11.70 30.37
CA ASP A 605 -44.17 11.21 30.82
C ASP A 605 -44.08 10.87 32.32
N PRO A 606 -44.81 11.61 33.18
CA PRO A 606 -44.77 11.40 34.64
C PRO A 606 -45.39 10.06 35.05
N ALA A 607 -46.16 9.42 34.17
CA ALA A 607 -46.74 8.10 34.40
C ALA A 607 -45.91 6.97 33.76
N ALA A 608 -44.77 7.28 33.14
CA ALA A 608 -43.90 6.28 32.51
C ALA A 608 -43.29 5.34 33.56
N GLY A 609 -43.62 4.05 33.44
CA GLY A 609 -43.00 2.97 34.19
C GLY A 609 -42.20 2.03 33.29
N LEU A 610 -41.14 1.42 33.82
CA LEU A 610 -40.26 0.48 33.09
C LEU A 610 -41.02 -0.73 32.50
N PHE A 611 -42.11 -1.14 33.14
CA PHE A 611 -42.97 -2.24 32.70
C PHE A 611 -44.35 -1.75 32.23
N GLN A 612 -44.46 -0.47 31.86
CA GLN A 612 -45.71 0.08 31.35
C GLN A 612 -45.81 -0.15 29.84
N ARG A 613 -46.84 -0.89 29.42
CA ARG A 613 -47.17 -1.02 28.00
C ARG A 613 -47.74 0.29 27.47
N VAL A 614 -47.33 0.66 26.26
CA VAL A 614 -47.82 1.84 25.54
C VAL A 614 -48.55 1.40 24.29
N ARG A 615 -49.61 2.14 23.93
CA ARG A 615 -50.38 1.97 22.69
C ARG A 615 -50.02 3.09 21.73
N VAL A 616 -49.57 2.74 20.53
CA VAL A 616 -49.21 3.69 19.45
C VAL A 616 -49.88 3.25 18.16
N SER A 617 -50.20 4.19 17.28
CA SER A 617 -50.70 3.89 15.93
C SER A 617 -49.67 4.31 14.89
N GLY A 618 -49.55 3.55 13.82
CA GLY A 618 -48.64 3.89 12.73
C GLY A 618 -48.95 3.10 11.46
N GLN A 619 -48.54 3.66 10.33
CA GLN A 619 -48.58 2.99 9.04
C GLN A 619 -47.40 2.03 8.92
N LEU A 620 -47.64 0.78 8.52
CA LEU A 620 -46.62 -0.21 8.25
C LEU A 620 -45.84 0.15 6.98
N LEU A 621 -44.53 0.40 7.11
CA LEU A 621 -43.64 0.70 5.98
C LEU A 621 -42.97 -0.56 5.44
N HIS A 622 -42.44 -1.40 6.33
CA HIS A 622 -41.72 -2.62 5.99
C HIS A 622 -41.85 -3.65 7.11
N ARG A 623 -41.79 -4.94 6.76
CA ARG A 623 -41.81 -6.06 7.70
C ARG A 623 -40.64 -6.99 7.38
N SER A 624 -39.79 -7.23 8.38
CA SER A 624 -38.68 -8.16 8.33
C SER A 624 -38.90 -9.24 9.39
N GLY A 625 -39.53 -10.35 9.01
CA GLY A 625 -39.93 -11.40 9.94
C GLY A 625 -40.90 -10.89 11.03
N ARG A 626 -40.44 -10.88 12.29
CA ARG A 626 -41.17 -10.40 13.47
C ARG A 626 -40.94 -8.92 13.78
N GLU A 627 -40.05 -8.25 13.05
CA GLU A 627 -39.80 -6.82 13.20
C GLU A 627 -40.64 -6.04 12.19
N LEU A 628 -41.39 -5.05 12.70
CA LEU A 628 -42.19 -4.12 11.92
C LEU A 628 -41.56 -2.74 11.98
N PHE A 629 -41.47 -2.08 10.83
CA PHE A 629 -41.07 -0.68 10.69
C PHE A 629 -42.32 0.14 10.42
N LEU A 630 -42.69 1.00 11.35
CA LEU A 630 -43.89 1.83 11.27
C LEU A 630 -43.54 3.31 11.29
N SER A 631 -44.43 4.13 10.74
CA SER A 631 -44.30 5.59 10.77
C SER A 631 -45.64 6.25 11.07
N GLU A 632 -45.60 7.29 11.89
CA GLU A 632 -46.73 8.17 12.18
C GLU A 632 -46.32 9.61 11.89
N ASN A 633 -46.92 10.25 10.88
CA ASN A 633 -46.62 11.64 10.48
C ASN A 633 -45.12 11.92 10.23
N GLY A 634 -44.37 10.92 9.74
CA GLY A 634 -42.94 11.02 9.46
C GLY A 634 -42.02 10.68 10.65
N ALA A 635 -42.57 10.43 11.84
CA ALA A 635 -41.83 9.87 12.97
C ALA A 635 -41.82 8.34 12.88
N GLY A 636 -40.64 7.77 12.62
CA GLY A 636 -40.44 6.32 12.54
C GLY A 636 -40.33 5.67 13.93
N PHE A 637 -40.91 4.48 14.08
CA PHE A 637 -40.73 3.61 15.24
C PHE A 637 -40.76 2.14 14.81
N ARG A 638 -40.22 1.26 15.65
CA ARG A 638 -40.16 -0.18 15.38
C ARG A 638 -41.01 -0.95 16.37
N ALA A 639 -41.52 -2.11 15.95
CA ALA A 639 -42.22 -3.02 16.82
C ALA A 639 -41.72 -4.45 16.60
N TRP A 640 -41.28 -5.10 17.67
CA TRP A 640 -40.88 -6.50 17.70
C TRP A 640 -42.06 -7.33 18.20
N LEU A 641 -42.68 -8.08 17.30
CA LEU A 641 -43.89 -8.84 17.60
C LEU A 641 -43.64 -9.99 18.58
N LYS A 642 -44.53 -10.18 19.55
CA LYS A 642 -44.58 -11.34 20.46
C LYS A 642 -44.97 -12.64 19.73
N THR A 643 -45.87 -12.53 18.76
CA THR A 643 -46.31 -13.65 17.91
C THR A 643 -46.40 -13.15 16.49
N ASP A 644 -45.93 -13.96 15.54
CA ASP A 644 -46.04 -13.59 14.14
C ASP A 644 -47.52 -13.47 13.74
N THR A 645 -47.87 -12.35 13.10
CA THR A 645 -49.25 -12.04 12.72
C THR A 645 -49.33 -12.07 11.18
N PRO A 646 -49.88 -13.15 10.59
CA PRO A 646 -49.98 -13.26 9.13
C PRO A 646 -50.99 -12.24 8.56
N GLY A 647 -50.80 -11.85 7.30
CA GLY A 647 -51.73 -10.98 6.57
C GLY A 647 -51.54 -9.47 6.75
N LEU A 648 -50.40 -9.02 7.29
CA LEU A 648 -50.03 -7.60 7.36
C LEU A 648 -49.24 -7.19 6.12
N GLU A 649 -49.70 -6.17 5.39
CA GLU A 649 -49.04 -5.66 4.19
C GLU A 649 -48.52 -4.21 4.38
N PRO A 650 -47.41 -3.83 3.74
CA PRO A 650 -47.00 -2.42 3.67
C PRO A 650 -48.15 -1.51 3.20
N GLY A 651 -48.37 -0.43 3.94
CA GLY A 651 -49.47 0.54 3.75
C GLY A 651 -50.62 0.39 4.75
N ASP A 652 -50.71 -0.73 5.48
CA ASP A 652 -51.73 -0.94 6.51
C ASP A 652 -51.49 -0.06 7.74
N TRP A 653 -52.57 0.49 8.31
CA TRP A 653 -52.51 1.20 9.59
C TRP A 653 -52.73 0.24 10.76
N LEU A 654 -51.75 0.19 11.64
CA LEU A 654 -51.70 -0.75 12.77
C LEU A 654 -51.71 0.01 14.09
N GLU A 655 -52.50 -0.50 15.02
CA GLU A 655 -52.30 -0.18 16.43
C GLU A 655 -51.36 -1.21 17.04
N VAL A 656 -50.35 -0.71 17.75
CA VAL A 656 -49.27 -1.48 18.34
C VAL A 656 -49.28 -1.24 19.84
N VAL A 657 -49.34 -2.32 20.62
CA VAL A 657 -49.19 -2.29 22.08
C VAL A 657 -47.95 -3.08 22.46
N GLY A 658 -47.02 -2.47 23.16
CA GLY A 658 -45.79 -3.13 23.59
C GLY A 658 -45.04 -2.36 24.67
N PHE A 659 -43.90 -2.88 25.09
CA PHE A 659 -43.02 -2.22 26.06
C PHE A 659 -42.05 -1.29 25.34
N PRO A 660 -42.00 0.00 25.70
CA PRO A 660 -41.09 0.95 25.08
C PRO A 660 -39.64 0.65 25.52
N ASP A 661 -38.81 0.30 24.55
CA ASP A 661 -37.37 0.19 24.64
C ASP A 661 -36.74 1.42 23.95
N LEU A 662 -36.28 2.35 24.79
CA LEU A 662 -35.64 3.60 24.38
C LEU A 662 -34.11 3.53 24.50
N SER A 663 -33.54 2.36 24.75
CA SER A 663 -32.08 2.16 24.83
C SER A 663 -31.37 2.49 23.52
N VAL A 664 -32.08 2.34 22.39
CA VAL A 664 -31.56 2.64 21.05
C VAL A 664 -31.72 4.12 20.73
N ARG A 665 -30.60 4.80 20.42
CA ARG A 665 -30.57 6.23 20.08
C ARG A 665 -31.34 6.58 18.80
N SER A 666 -31.60 5.62 17.90
CA SER A 666 -32.15 5.85 16.57
C SER A 666 -33.66 6.11 16.56
N SER A 667 -34.50 5.07 16.64
CA SER A 667 -35.96 5.14 16.75
C SER A 667 -36.47 4.31 17.94
N PRO A 668 -37.57 4.74 18.60
CA PRO A 668 -38.19 3.96 19.68
C PRO A 668 -38.55 2.55 19.20
N VAL A 669 -38.32 1.56 20.05
CA VAL A 669 -38.68 0.16 19.77
C VAL A 669 -39.75 -0.30 20.75
N LEU A 670 -40.82 -0.90 20.26
CA LEU A 670 -41.80 -1.60 21.11
C LEU A 670 -41.45 -3.09 21.13
N ARG A 671 -40.99 -3.59 22.27
CA ARG A 671 -40.70 -5.02 22.50
C ARG A 671 -41.96 -5.77 22.91
N GLU A 672 -41.99 -7.07 22.62
CA GLU A 672 -43.13 -7.95 22.91
C GLU A 672 -44.46 -7.35 22.43
N ALA A 673 -44.41 -6.74 21.25
CA ALA A 673 -45.51 -5.99 20.70
C ALA A 673 -46.62 -6.92 20.21
N ARG A 674 -47.85 -6.51 20.46
CA ARG A 674 -49.05 -7.07 19.83
C ARG A 674 -49.63 -6.02 18.91
N VAL A 675 -50.11 -6.45 17.76
CA VAL A 675 -50.65 -5.55 16.74
C VAL A 675 -52.06 -5.96 16.35
N ARG A 676 -52.86 -4.96 16.00
CA ARG A 676 -54.14 -5.17 15.32
C ARG A 676 -54.26 -4.20 14.15
N SER A 677 -54.81 -4.66 13.04
CA SER A 677 -55.14 -3.79 11.92
C SER A 677 -56.33 -2.90 12.28
N THR A 678 -56.26 -1.62 11.91
CA THR A 678 -57.39 -0.68 12.02
C THR A 678 -58.36 -0.80 10.85
N GLY A 679 -58.03 -1.62 9.84
CA GLY A 679 -58.78 -1.74 8.59
C GLY A 679 -58.54 -0.59 7.59
N GLN A 680 -57.78 0.44 7.98
CA GLN A 680 -57.39 1.53 7.10
C GLN A 680 -56.11 1.18 6.35
N ARG A 681 -56.10 1.44 5.04
CA ARG A 681 -54.90 1.30 4.18
C ARG A 681 -54.67 2.62 3.45
N ALA A 682 -53.46 3.13 3.52
CA ALA A 682 -53.06 4.36 2.84
C ALA A 682 -51.85 4.09 1.92
N PRO A 683 -51.64 4.89 0.87
CA PRO A 683 -50.39 4.86 0.10
C PRO A 683 -49.19 5.06 1.01
N LEU A 684 -48.08 4.38 0.73
CA LEU A 684 -46.83 4.58 1.46
C LEU A 684 -46.36 6.03 1.32
N PRO A 685 -45.69 6.60 2.34
CA PRO A 685 -45.18 7.95 2.28
C PRO A 685 -44.15 8.10 1.14
N GLU A 686 -44.11 9.30 0.57
CA GLU A 686 -43.09 9.69 -0.40
C GLU A 686 -41.70 9.44 0.18
N PRO A 687 -40.80 8.77 -0.57
CA PRO A 687 -39.51 8.39 -0.05
C PRO A 687 -38.63 9.63 0.12
N TRP A 688 -38.00 9.76 1.28
CA TRP A 688 -37.12 10.88 1.55
C TRP A 688 -35.81 10.77 0.74
N PRO A 689 -35.42 11.79 -0.04
CA PRO A 689 -34.17 11.74 -0.80
C PRO A 689 -32.98 11.76 0.16
N LEU A 690 -32.17 10.70 0.13
CA LEU A 690 -31.03 10.56 1.03
C LEU A 690 -29.93 11.55 0.61
N PRO A 691 -29.51 12.50 1.48
CA PRO A 691 -28.45 13.46 1.14
C PRO A 691 -27.09 12.76 0.90
N GLU A 692 -26.14 13.41 0.23
CA GLU A 692 -24.85 12.79 -0.11
C GLU A 692 -23.80 12.86 1.01
N GLN A 693 -23.85 13.85 1.90
CA GLN A 693 -22.74 14.17 2.81
C GLN A 693 -23.03 13.90 4.29
N GLU A 694 -24.23 14.22 4.78
CA GLU A 694 -24.59 14.08 6.20
C GLU A 694 -25.77 13.13 6.40
N TRP A 695 -25.52 12.01 7.05
CA TRP A 695 -26.55 11.06 7.45
C TRP A 695 -26.67 11.08 8.97
N ASN A 696 -27.86 11.35 9.48
CA ASN A 696 -28.18 11.23 10.88
C ASN A 696 -29.00 9.95 11.10
N PRO A 697 -28.42 8.86 11.64
CA PRO A 697 -29.12 7.59 11.84
C PRO A 697 -30.44 7.74 12.62
N ALA A 698 -30.51 8.68 13.57
CA ALA A 698 -31.73 8.92 14.35
C ALA A 698 -32.88 9.56 13.57
N GLN A 699 -32.60 10.20 12.44
CA GLN A 699 -33.63 10.75 11.54
C GLN A 699 -33.99 9.80 10.39
N LEU A 700 -33.18 8.75 10.20
CA LEU A 700 -33.30 7.82 9.09
C LEU A 700 -33.95 6.50 9.51
N ASP A 701 -33.78 6.05 10.75
CA ASP A 701 -34.34 4.77 11.20
C ASP A 701 -35.87 4.71 11.14
N ALA A 702 -36.40 3.58 10.64
CA ALA A 702 -37.83 3.40 10.34
C ALA A 702 -38.41 4.49 9.41
N ARG A 703 -37.59 5.01 8.49
CA ARG A 703 -38.01 5.96 7.46
C ARG A 703 -37.81 5.38 6.07
N ARG A 704 -38.77 5.63 5.20
CA ARG A 704 -38.66 5.30 3.78
C ARG A 704 -37.78 6.32 3.06
N VAL A 705 -36.71 5.86 2.44
CA VAL A 705 -35.70 6.68 1.77
C VAL A 705 -35.53 6.29 0.31
N GLN A 706 -35.04 7.23 -0.50
CA GLN A 706 -34.59 6.99 -1.86
C GLN A 706 -33.11 7.39 -1.97
N ALA A 707 -32.29 6.48 -2.48
CA ALA A 707 -30.88 6.71 -2.71
C ALA A 707 -30.49 6.36 -4.16
N GLU A 708 -29.63 7.17 -4.76
CA GLU A 708 -28.94 6.85 -6.00
C GLU A 708 -27.46 6.63 -5.73
N GLY A 709 -26.86 5.63 -6.37
CA GLY A 709 -25.44 5.37 -6.23
C GLY A 709 -24.92 4.45 -7.32
N VAL A 710 -23.61 4.25 -7.31
CA VAL A 710 -22.94 3.28 -8.18
C VAL A 710 -22.80 1.98 -7.40
N LEU A 711 -23.24 0.87 -7.98
CA LEU A 711 -23.08 -0.45 -7.37
C LEU A 711 -21.61 -0.86 -7.37
N VAL A 712 -21.01 -1.06 -6.20
CA VAL A 712 -19.60 -1.43 -6.06
C VAL A 712 -19.44 -2.92 -5.76
N GLU A 713 -20.29 -3.46 -4.89
CA GLU A 713 -20.17 -4.83 -4.42
C GLU A 713 -21.53 -5.55 -4.34
N ARG A 714 -21.48 -6.88 -4.46
CA ARG A 714 -22.61 -7.79 -4.22
C ARG A 714 -22.11 -8.89 -3.30
N ARG A 715 -22.69 -8.99 -2.11
CA ARG A 715 -22.35 -10.02 -1.13
C ARG A 715 -23.57 -10.88 -0.81
N ARG A 716 -23.32 -12.16 -0.55
CA ARG A 716 -24.34 -13.09 -0.05
C ARG A 716 -24.15 -13.19 1.46
N ALA A 717 -25.16 -12.79 2.21
CA ALA A 717 -25.20 -12.92 3.66
C ALA A 717 -26.06 -14.14 4.05
N GLU A 718 -25.94 -14.61 5.30
CA GLU A 718 -26.76 -15.72 5.83
C GLU A 718 -28.27 -15.42 5.69
N ASP A 719 -28.68 -14.16 5.88
CA ASP A 719 -30.08 -13.75 5.88
C ASP A 719 -30.52 -12.96 4.62
N GLY A 720 -29.81 -13.08 3.48
CA GLY A 720 -30.23 -12.47 2.21
C GLY A 720 -29.08 -12.02 1.29
N ARG A 721 -29.41 -11.31 0.19
CA ARG A 721 -28.40 -10.65 -0.67
C ARG A 721 -28.23 -9.20 -0.24
N VAL A 722 -26.98 -8.75 -0.14
CA VAL A 722 -26.60 -7.38 0.19
C VAL A 722 -25.89 -6.75 -1.00
N PHE A 723 -26.33 -5.57 -1.39
CA PHE A 723 -25.74 -4.74 -2.44
C PHE A 723 -25.09 -3.53 -1.78
N GLU A 724 -23.87 -3.19 -2.18
CA GLU A 724 -23.22 -1.97 -1.71
C GLU A 724 -23.25 -0.89 -2.77
N LEU A 725 -23.89 0.23 -2.44
CA LEU A 725 -23.89 1.41 -3.30
C LEU A 725 -22.92 2.46 -2.78
N GLN A 726 -22.07 2.95 -3.65
CA GLN A 726 -21.29 4.15 -3.41
C GLN A 726 -22.11 5.39 -3.79
N ARG A 727 -22.32 6.26 -2.81
CA ARG A 727 -22.95 7.58 -2.96
C ARG A 727 -22.02 8.63 -2.35
N GLY A 728 -21.37 9.43 -3.20
CA GLY A 728 -20.29 10.32 -2.77
C GLY A 728 -19.09 9.54 -2.22
N LEU A 729 -18.66 9.86 -1.00
CA LEU A 729 -17.57 9.18 -0.29
C LEU A 729 -18.05 8.04 0.62
N ARG A 730 -19.37 7.81 0.72
CA ARG A 730 -19.95 6.82 1.64
C ARG A 730 -20.44 5.59 0.90
N LEU A 731 -20.34 4.45 1.58
CA LEU A 731 -20.96 3.19 1.18
C LEU A 731 -22.31 3.04 1.89
N LEU A 732 -23.32 2.62 1.13
CA LEU A 732 -24.67 2.35 1.60
C LEU A 732 -24.98 0.87 1.37
N ALA A 733 -25.22 0.14 2.46
CA ALA A 733 -25.65 -1.24 2.39
C ALA A 733 -27.14 -1.32 2.06
N ILE A 734 -27.48 -2.08 1.04
CA ILE A 734 -28.85 -2.33 0.60
C ILE A 734 -29.13 -3.80 0.73
N ARG A 735 -30.06 -4.14 1.63
CA ARG A 735 -30.47 -5.51 1.86
C ARG A 735 -31.72 -5.81 1.06
N TRP A 736 -31.65 -6.86 0.26
CA TRP A 736 -32.81 -7.38 -0.45
C TRP A 736 -33.63 -8.23 0.50
N ASP A 737 -34.78 -7.72 0.92
CA ASP A 737 -35.67 -8.36 1.90
C ASP A 737 -37.02 -8.67 1.25
N ARG A 738 -36.96 -9.41 0.15
CA ARG A 738 -38.11 -9.86 -0.62
C ARG A 738 -37.96 -11.34 -0.98
N PRO A 739 -39.07 -12.08 -1.14
CA PRO A 739 -39.03 -13.48 -1.55
C PRO A 739 -38.61 -13.67 -3.02
N ASP A 740 -38.77 -12.66 -3.87
CA ASP A 740 -38.34 -12.72 -5.27
C ASP A 740 -36.81 -12.57 -5.41
N PRO A 741 -36.19 -13.21 -6.42
CA PRO A 741 -34.76 -13.08 -6.64
C PRO A 741 -34.40 -11.64 -7.01
N PRO A 742 -33.32 -11.06 -6.44
CA PRO A 742 -32.93 -9.70 -6.75
C PRO A 742 -32.45 -9.56 -8.20
N PRO A 743 -32.59 -8.36 -8.80
CA PRO A 743 -31.99 -8.06 -10.09
C PRO A 743 -30.47 -8.24 -10.02
N GLU A 744 -29.85 -8.61 -11.15
CA GLU A 744 -28.39 -8.79 -11.27
C GLU A 744 -27.74 -7.70 -12.13
N PRO A 745 -27.71 -6.43 -11.68
CA PRO A 745 -26.94 -5.39 -12.34
C PRO A 745 -25.44 -5.73 -12.35
N ALA A 746 -24.75 -5.33 -13.41
CA ALA A 746 -23.29 -5.38 -13.46
C ALA A 746 -22.69 -4.42 -12.42
N LEU A 747 -21.55 -4.78 -11.83
CA LEU A 747 -20.79 -3.87 -10.97
C LEU A 747 -20.43 -2.61 -11.76
N GLY A 748 -20.49 -1.45 -11.12
CA GLY A 748 -20.37 -0.13 -11.76
C GLY A 748 -21.67 0.40 -12.37
N SER A 749 -22.80 -0.33 -12.31
CA SER A 749 -24.09 0.20 -12.73
C SER A 749 -24.55 1.30 -11.78
N ARG A 750 -25.07 2.40 -12.33
CA ARG A 750 -25.77 3.41 -11.54
C ARG A 750 -27.18 2.95 -11.28
N VAL A 751 -27.57 2.85 -10.01
CA VAL A 751 -28.89 2.36 -9.59
C VAL A 751 -29.57 3.36 -8.67
N ARG A 752 -30.91 3.37 -8.72
CA ARG A 752 -31.78 4.08 -7.79
C ARG A 752 -32.54 3.06 -6.98
N VAL A 753 -32.47 3.17 -5.67
CA VAL A 753 -33.14 2.26 -4.75
C VAL A 753 -34.03 3.05 -3.81
N THR A 754 -35.24 2.55 -3.63
CA THR A 754 -36.16 2.97 -2.59
C THR A 754 -36.23 1.86 -1.55
N GLY A 755 -36.34 2.20 -0.28
CA GLY A 755 -36.45 1.21 0.80
C GLY A 755 -36.56 1.86 2.16
N VAL A 756 -36.72 1.05 3.21
CA VAL A 756 -36.79 1.54 4.59
C VAL A 756 -35.43 1.43 5.26
N CYS A 757 -34.95 2.52 5.81
CA CYS A 757 -33.72 2.54 6.59
C CYS A 757 -33.90 1.82 7.92
N ALA A 758 -33.02 0.86 8.21
CA ALA A 758 -32.94 0.15 9.47
C ALA A 758 -31.57 0.39 10.12
N VAL A 759 -31.58 0.98 11.30
CA VAL A 759 -30.39 1.17 12.14
C VAL A 759 -30.37 0.04 13.17
N HIS A 760 -29.46 -0.92 13.01
CA HIS A 760 -29.33 -2.01 13.97
C HIS A 760 -28.48 -1.55 15.17
N PRO A 761 -28.88 -1.88 16.42
CA PRO A 761 -28.00 -1.71 17.55
C PRO A 761 -26.78 -2.62 17.34
N VAL A 762 -25.62 -2.00 17.20
CA VAL A 762 -24.32 -2.63 16.99
C VAL A 762 -24.13 -3.76 18.02
N ARG A 763 -24.04 -5.02 17.57
CA ARG A 763 -23.38 -6.07 18.35
C ARG A 763 -21.90 -5.70 18.40
N PRO A 764 -21.25 -5.63 19.57
CA PRO A 764 -19.84 -5.25 19.65
C PRO A 764 -18.97 -6.43 19.20
N ALA A 765 -18.78 -6.57 17.89
CA ALA A 765 -17.73 -7.41 17.32
C ALA A 765 -16.67 -6.59 16.56
N SER A 766 -16.96 -5.33 16.23
CA SER A 766 -15.94 -4.40 15.72
C SER A 766 -16.28 -2.95 16.06
N ALA A 767 -15.32 -2.22 16.62
CA ALA A 767 -15.46 -0.81 17.00
C ALA A 767 -15.47 0.16 15.79
N LEU A 768 -15.67 -0.33 14.57
CA LEU A 768 -15.64 0.46 13.32
C LEU A 768 -17.04 0.76 12.75
N GLU A 769 -18.11 0.27 13.36
CA GLU A 769 -19.49 0.46 12.88
C GLU A 769 -20.31 1.47 13.69
N ALA A 770 -19.68 2.51 14.23
CA ALA A 770 -20.40 3.65 14.79
C ALA A 770 -21.03 4.50 13.66
N GLY A 771 -22.15 4.04 13.10
CA GLY A 771 -22.94 4.79 12.10
C GLY A 771 -23.44 4.01 10.89
N SER A 772 -23.28 2.69 10.82
CA SER A 772 -23.80 1.88 9.71
C SER A 772 -25.32 1.73 9.83
N PHE A 773 -26.03 2.06 8.76
CA PHE A 773 -27.44 1.72 8.60
C PHE A 773 -27.62 1.05 7.24
N GLN A 774 -28.60 0.18 7.14
CA GLN A 774 -28.92 -0.51 5.90
C GLN A 774 -30.29 -0.06 5.38
N VAL A 775 -30.45 -0.09 4.06
CA VAL A 775 -31.75 0.11 3.41
C VAL A 775 -32.35 -1.24 3.10
N LEU A 776 -33.47 -1.55 3.74
CA LEU A 776 -34.27 -2.75 3.48
C LEU A 776 -35.16 -2.48 2.28
N VAL A 777 -35.01 -3.28 1.23
CA VAL A 777 -35.86 -3.19 0.03
C VAL A 777 -36.96 -4.22 0.16
N GLY A 778 -38.19 -3.76 0.40
CA GLY A 778 -39.36 -4.61 0.54
C GLY A 778 -40.17 -4.79 -0.76
N PRO A 779 -41.26 -5.58 -0.72
CA PRO A 779 -42.13 -5.83 -1.88
C PRO A 779 -42.71 -4.58 -2.54
N ALA A 780 -42.98 -3.55 -1.72
CA ALA A 780 -43.56 -2.27 -2.15
C ALA A 780 -42.51 -1.24 -2.61
N ASP A 781 -41.23 -1.60 -2.59
CA ASP A 781 -40.13 -0.72 -2.95
C ASP A 781 -39.56 -1.00 -4.34
N GLN A 782 -38.78 -0.05 -4.86
CA GLN A 782 -38.26 -0.07 -6.22
C GLN A 782 -36.73 -0.15 -6.24
N PHE A 783 -36.21 -0.99 -7.13
CA PHE A 783 -34.79 -1.06 -7.47
C PHE A 783 -34.65 -0.86 -8.99
N LEU A 784 -34.17 0.31 -9.40
CA LEU A 784 -34.08 0.71 -10.81
C LEU A 784 -32.62 0.84 -11.26
N ILE A 785 -32.28 0.22 -12.39
CA ILE A 785 -30.97 0.38 -13.03
C ILE A 785 -31.05 1.61 -13.92
N LEU A 786 -30.42 2.71 -13.50
CA LEU A 786 -30.41 3.97 -14.25
C LEU A 786 -29.44 3.94 -15.43
N ALA A 787 -28.25 3.34 -15.22
CA ALA A 787 -27.25 3.20 -16.27
C ALA A 787 -26.39 1.94 -16.03
N ARG A 788 -26.06 1.23 -17.11
CA ARG A 788 -25.07 0.14 -17.09
C ARG A 788 -23.65 0.74 -17.17
N PRO A 789 -22.61 0.06 -16.63
CA PRO A 789 -21.25 0.55 -16.73
C PRO A 789 -20.84 0.72 -18.21
N PRO A 790 -20.07 1.77 -18.54
CA PRO A 790 -19.52 1.94 -19.88
C PRO A 790 -18.62 0.74 -20.25
N PHE A 791 -18.64 0.34 -21.52
CA PHE A 791 -17.83 -0.80 -22.01
C PHE A 791 -16.32 -0.60 -21.79
N TRP A 792 -15.87 0.66 -21.79
CA TRP A 792 -14.49 1.07 -21.55
C TRP A 792 -14.21 1.20 -20.05
N THR A 793 -13.69 0.15 -19.45
CA THR A 793 -13.08 0.19 -18.10
C THR A 793 -11.58 0.45 -18.21
N LEU A 794 -10.94 0.95 -17.14
CA LEU A 794 -9.49 1.18 -17.09
C LEU A 794 -8.71 -0.10 -17.42
N GLU A 795 -9.17 -1.24 -16.90
CA GLU A 795 -8.60 -2.56 -17.17
C GLU A 795 -8.63 -2.94 -18.66
N ARG A 796 -9.75 -2.72 -19.35
CA ARG A 796 -9.88 -2.99 -20.78
C ARG A 796 -9.06 -2.02 -21.64
N LEU A 797 -8.93 -0.77 -21.21
CA LEU A 797 -8.10 0.23 -21.88
C LEU A 797 -6.62 -0.10 -21.72
N LEU A 798 -6.18 -0.50 -20.51
CA LEU A 798 -4.83 -1.00 -20.26
C LEU A 798 -4.55 -2.28 -21.05
N GLY A 799 -5.52 -3.20 -21.14
CA GLY A 799 -5.42 -4.40 -21.98
C GLY A 799 -5.25 -4.07 -23.47
N LEU A 800 -6.01 -3.11 -24.00
CA LEU A 800 -5.86 -2.63 -25.38
C LEU A 800 -4.48 -1.99 -25.61
N MET A 801 -4.02 -1.14 -24.69
CA MET A 801 -2.70 -0.52 -24.78
C MET A 801 -1.57 -1.56 -24.72
N GLY A 802 -1.69 -2.57 -23.84
CA GLY A 802 -0.75 -3.68 -23.78
C GLY A 802 -0.70 -4.48 -25.07
N ALA A 803 -1.86 -4.80 -25.67
CA ALA A 803 -1.94 -5.47 -26.96
C ALA A 803 -1.30 -4.65 -28.09
N LEU A 804 -1.57 -3.33 -28.12
CA LEU A 804 -0.98 -2.42 -29.10
C LEU A 804 0.55 -2.32 -28.95
N ALA A 805 1.03 -2.22 -27.71
CA ALA A 805 2.46 -2.23 -27.41
C ALA A 805 3.13 -3.55 -27.85
N GLY A 806 2.46 -4.69 -27.63
CA GLY A 806 2.92 -5.99 -28.11
C GLY A 806 3.02 -6.08 -29.64
N VAL A 807 2.01 -5.58 -30.36
CA VAL A 807 2.03 -5.52 -31.83
C VAL A 807 3.15 -4.61 -32.34
N LEU A 808 3.32 -3.43 -31.73
CA LEU A 808 4.41 -2.51 -32.06
C LEU A 808 5.79 -3.13 -31.80
N PHE A 809 5.94 -3.84 -30.68
CA PHE A 809 7.17 -4.55 -30.36
C PHE A 809 7.48 -5.64 -31.40
N LEU A 810 6.49 -6.47 -31.78
CA LEU A 810 6.68 -7.47 -32.83
C LEU A 810 6.98 -6.84 -34.19
N ALA A 811 6.31 -5.73 -34.54
CA ALA A 811 6.58 -5.01 -35.77
C ALA A 811 8.01 -4.44 -35.81
N THR A 812 8.48 -3.84 -34.72
CA THR A 812 9.88 -3.35 -34.63
C THR A 812 10.89 -4.49 -34.69
N LEU A 813 10.62 -5.63 -34.04
CA LEU A 813 11.46 -6.83 -34.13
C LEU A 813 11.50 -7.35 -35.58
N TRP A 814 10.36 -7.38 -36.27
CA TRP A 814 10.28 -7.77 -37.67
C TRP A 814 11.03 -6.82 -38.59
N ILE A 815 10.84 -5.50 -38.43
CA ILE A 815 11.52 -4.47 -39.22
C ILE A 815 13.03 -4.56 -39.04
N THR A 816 13.51 -4.72 -37.81
CA THR A 816 14.95 -4.85 -37.52
C THR A 816 15.54 -6.14 -38.10
N GLN A 817 14.81 -7.26 -38.07
CA GLN A 817 15.24 -8.47 -38.75
C GLN A 817 15.27 -8.30 -40.28
N LEU A 818 14.25 -7.66 -40.86
CA LEU A 818 14.18 -7.39 -42.28
C LEU A 818 15.33 -6.50 -42.74
N HIS A 819 15.63 -5.43 -42.00
CA HIS A 819 16.79 -4.56 -42.26
C HIS A 819 18.10 -5.34 -42.27
N ARG A 820 18.34 -6.18 -41.26
CA ARG A 820 19.53 -7.04 -41.21
C ARG A 820 19.60 -8.01 -42.39
N GLN A 821 18.47 -8.53 -42.83
CA GLN A 821 18.42 -9.45 -43.98
C GLN A 821 18.72 -8.72 -45.30
N VAL A 822 18.22 -7.49 -45.46
CA VAL A 822 18.49 -6.63 -46.62
C VAL A 822 19.97 -6.23 -46.66
N GLU A 823 20.55 -5.81 -45.54
CA GLU A 823 21.98 -5.47 -45.45
C GLU A 823 22.88 -6.65 -45.81
N ARG A 824 22.56 -7.86 -45.33
CA ARG A 824 23.30 -9.08 -45.68
C ARG A 824 23.25 -9.38 -47.17
N ARG A 825 22.09 -9.20 -47.82
CA ARG A 825 21.92 -9.40 -49.27
C ARG A 825 22.65 -8.32 -50.07
N GLY A 826 22.57 -7.06 -49.65
CA GLY A 826 23.30 -5.95 -50.26
C GLY A 826 24.82 -6.17 -50.23
N ALA A 827 25.36 -6.53 -49.06
CA ALA A 827 26.79 -6.83 -48.92
C ALA A 827 27.26 -8.07 -49.69
N ALA A 828 26.37 -9.04 -49.95
CA ALA A 828 26.67 -10.19 -50.78
C ALA A 828 26.69 -9.81 -52.28
N LEU A 829 25.71 -9.03 -52.72
CA LEU A 829 25.62 -8.56 -54.10
C LEU A 829 26.78 -7.64 -54.48
N GLU A 830 27.18 -6.71 -53.60
CA GLU A 830 28.35 -5.87 -53.82
C GLU A 830 29.64 -6.67 -53.99
N ARG A 831 29.81 -7.76 -53.23
CA ARG A 831 30.96 -8.65 -53.35
C ARG A 831 30.97 -9.36 -54.71
N GLU A 832 29.81 -9.80 -55.18
CA GLU A 832 29.68 -10.44 -56.49
C GLU A 832 29.95 -9.46 -57.64
N ILE A 833 29.42 -8.24 -57.58
CA ILE A 833 29.65 -7.19 -58.58
C ILE A 833 31.14 -6.83 -58.66
N ARG A 834 31.80 -6.60 -57.51
CA ARG A 834 33.23 -6.29 -57.48
C ARG A 834 34.09 -7.45 -58.00
N ALA A 835 33.68 -8.69 -57.74
CA ALA A 835 34.38 -9.87 -58.27
C ALA A 835 34.26 -9.97 -59.80
N ARG A 836 33.06 -9.74 -60.36
CA ARG A 836 32.85 -9.72 -61.82
C ARG A 836 33.62 -8.60 -62.51
N GLN A 837 33.59 -7.39 -61.96
CA GLN A 837 34.33 -6.25 -62.50
C GLN A 837 35.85 -6.51 -62.56
N ARG A 838 36.42 -7.16 -61.55
CA ARG A 838 37.84 -7.55 -61.55
C ARG A 838 38.16 -8.57 -62.64
N LEU A 839 37.27 -9.53 -62.85
CA LEU A 839 37.44 -10.55 -63.88
C LEU A 839 37.35 -9.94 -65.30
N GLU A 840 36.39 -9.05 -65.53
CA GLU A 840 36.25 -8.33 -66.81
C GLU A 840 37.47 -7.46 -67.11
N GLN A 841 37.99 -6.74 -66.10
CA GLN A 841 39.23 -5.95 -66.24
C GLN A 841 40.45 -6.81 -66.58
N GLN A 842 40.58 -7.98 -65.95
CA GLN A 842 41.66 -8.92 -66.28
C GLN A 842 41.53 -9.44 -67.71
N GLN A 843 40.33 -9.81 -68.13
CA GLN A 843 40.08 -10.30 -69.49
C GLN A 843 40.35 -9.23 -70.56
N ALA A 844 39.95 -7.98 -70.32
CA ALA A 844 40.24 -6.88 -71.24
C ALA A 844 41.75 -6.64 -71.40
N LEU A 845 42.51 -6.73 -70.29
CA LEU A 845 43.95 -6.51 -70.30
C LEU A 845 44.71 -7.67 -70.98
N GLU A 846 44.23 -8.90 -70.82
CA GLU A 846 44.77 -10.07 -71.54
C GLU A 846 44.49 -10.02 -73.05
N GLN A 847 43.28 -9.60 -73.45
CA GLN A 847 42.93 -9.42 -74.86
C GLN A 847 43.80 -8.36 -75.54
N GLU A 848 44.08 -7.26 -74.84
CA GLU A 848 44.97 -6.21 -75.34
C GLU A 848 46.41 -6.69 -75.49
N ARG A 849 46.94 -7.41 -74.49
CA ARG A 849 48.27 -8.06 -74.59
C ARG A 849 48.35 -9.04 -75.75
N ALA A 850 47.30 -9.84 -75.96
CA ALA A 850 47.24 -10.81 -77.05
C ALA A 850 47.16 -10.13 -78.43
N ARG A 851 46.50 -8.97 -78.53
CA ARG A 851 46.47 -8.16 -79.75
C ARG A 851 47.86 -7.61 -80.07
N VAL A 852 48.50 -6.96 -79.11
CA VAL A 852 49.85 -6.40 -79.27
C VAL A 852 50.87 -7.49 -79.65
N ALA A 853 50.83 -8.65 -78.99
CA ALA A 853 51.72 -9.76 -79.32
C ALA A 853 51.55 -10.28 -80.76
N ARG A 854 50.34 -10.20 -81.32
CA ARG A 854 50.04 -10.63 -82.69
C ARG A 854 50.58 -9.65 -83.72
N ASP A 855 50.33 -8.36 -83.53
CA ASP A 855 50.85 -7.30 -84.42
C ASP A 855 52.39 -7.32 -84.45
N LEU A 856 53.04 -7.58 -83.30
CA LEU A 856 54.50 -7.76 -83.22
C LEU A 856 55.01 -8.99 -83.95
N HIS A 857 54.28 -10.11 -83.87
CA HIS A 857 54.66 -11.34 -84.55
C HIS A 857 54.59 -11.21 -86.07
N ASP A 858 53.58 -10.50 -86.57
CA ASP A 858 53.36 -10.34 -88.01
C ASP A 858 54.42 -9.44 -88.66
N GLU A 859 54.80 -8.33 -88.01
CA GLU A 859 55.80 -7.40 -88.54
C GLU A 859 57.22 -7.98 -88.48
N LEU A 860 57.65 -8.50 -87.31
CA LEU A 860 58.98 -9.09 -87.13
C LEU A 860 59.15 -10.45 -87.82
N GLY A 861 58.06 -11.20 -87.99
CA GLY A 861 58.10 -12.53 -88.63
C GLY A 861 58.41 -12.47 -90.12
N SER A 862 57.95 -11.41 -90.80
CA SER A 862 58.20 -11.20 -92.23
C SER A 862 59.69 -10.92 -92.52
N ASP A 863 60.30 -10.00 -91.78
CA ASP A 863 61.72 -9.63 -91.89
C ASP A 863 62.66 -10.79 -91.54
N LEU A 864 62.32 -11.58 -90.51
CA LEU A 864 63.09 -12.78 -90.15
C LEU A 864 63.06 -13.84 -91.26
N THR A 865 61.90 -14.00 -91.89
CA THR A 865 61.74 -14.92 -93.02
C THR A 865 62.56 -14.47 -94.21
N GLU A 866 62.58 -13.16 -94.50
CA GLU A 866 63.41 -12.58 -95.55
C GLU A 866 64.90 -12.81 -95.28
N ILE A 867 65.38 -12.56 -94.06
CA ILE A 867 66.77 -12.83 -93.66
C ILE A 867 67.11 -14.31 -93.87
N ALA A 868 66.24 -15.22 -93.42
CA ALA A 868 66.47 -16.66 -93.60
C ALA A 868 66.56 -17.05 -95.09
N MET A 869 65.66 -16.54 -95.94
CA MET A 869 65.69 -16.79 -97.38
C MET A 869 66.94 -16.22 -98.07
N LEU A 870 67.39 -15.02 -97.68
CA LEU A 870 68.60 -14.39 -98.20
C LEU A 870 69.86 -15.17 -97.79
N LEU A 871 69.94 -15.64 -96.54
CA LEU A 871 71.02 -16.49 -96.06
C LEU A 871 71.05 -17.86 -96.76
N ASP A 872 69.91 -18.48 -97.01
CA ASP A 872 69.83 -19.74 -97.76
C ASP A 872 70.29 -19.56 -99.21
N ARG A 873 69.91 -18.45 -99.86
CA ARG A 873 70.39 -18.10 -101.21
C ARG A 873 71.89 -17.80 -101.24
N ALA A 874 72.44 -17.20 -100.18
CA ALA A 874 73.87 -16.98 -100.03
C ALA A 874 74.66 -18.30 -99.81
N ARG A 875 74.07 -19.29 -99.13
CA ARG A 875 74.69 -20.61 -98.87
C ARG A 875 74.62 -21.57 -100.05
N ALA A 876 73.77 -21.34 -101.04
CA ALA A 876 73.62 -22.22 -102.20
C ALA A 876 74.95 -22.34 -103.00
N PRO A 877 75.45 -23.55 -103.30
CA PRO A 877 76.77 -23.77 -103.90
C PRO A 877 76.93 -23.20 -105.32
N GLN A 878 75.83 -22.91 -106.01
CA GLN A 878 75.78 -22.35 -107.36
C GLN A 878 75.88 -20.81 -107.38
N THR A 879 75.81 -20.14 -106.22
CA THR A 879 75.77 -18.67 -106.12
C THR A 879 77.15 -18.08 -106.36
N ARG A 880 77.26 -17.18 -107.36
CA ARG A 880 78.50 -16.46 -107.68
C ARG A 880 78.99 -15.64 -106.47
N PRO A 881 80.30 -15.50 -106.26
CA PRO A 881 80.86 -14.76 -105.12
C PRO A 881 80.27 -13.36 -104.94
N GLU A 882 80.05 -12.64 -106.03
CA GLU A 882 79.53 -11.28 -106.03
C GLU A 882 78.08 -11.24 -105.50
N ARG A 883 77.20 -12.12 -106.01
CA ARG A 883 75.81 -12.21 -105.54
C ARG A 883 75.69 -12.75 -104.12
N ARG A 884 76.61 -13.60 -103.69
CA ARG A 884 76.65 -14.10 -102.30
C ARG A 884 76.94 -12.96 -101.34
N ASN A 885 77.87 -12.06 -101.67
CA ASN A 885 78.11 -10.87 -100.85
C ASN A 885 76.90 -9.93 -100.85
N GLU A 886 76.25 -9.71 -102.00
CA GLU A 886 75.01 -8.93 -102.06
C GLU A 886 73.91 -9.49 -101.14
N TYR A 887 73.67 -10.81 -101.14
CA TYR A 887 72.68 -11.43 -100.25
C TYR A 887 73.06 -11.34 -98.78
N LEU A 888 74.35 -11.45 -98.43
CA LEU A 888 74.82 -11.29 -97.06
C LEU A 888 74.70 -9.84 -96.59
N GLU A 889 75.00 -8.87 -97.45
CA GLU A 889 74.82 -7.45 -97.15
C GLU A 889 73.34 -7.09 -96.99
N GLN A 890 72.46 -7.62 -97.84
CA GLN A 890 71.01 -7.46 -97.70
C GLN A 890 70.51 -8.08 -96.40
N ALA A 891 70.88 -9.33 -96.08
CA ALA A 891 70.50 -9.96 -94.82
C ALA A 891 71.00 -9.16 -93.60
N ALA A 892 72.22 -8.63 -93.65
CA ALA A 892 72.75 -7.78 -92.59
C ALA A 892 72.03 -6.42 -92.50
N ALA A 893 71.59 -5.86 -93.63
CA ALA A 893 70.80 -4.63 -93.67
C ALA A 893 69.41 -4.85 -93.06
N THR A 894 68.70 -5.91 -93.47
CA THR A 894 67.39 -6.30 -92.92
C THR A 894 67.50 -6.59 -91.42
N ALA A 895 68.56 -7.29 -90.96
CA ALA A 895 68.77 -7.52 -89.53
C ALA A 895 68.98 -6.22 -88.73
N ARG A 896 69.71 -5.23 -89.27
CA ARG A 896 69.88 -3.92 -88.63
C ARG A 896 68.57 -3.12 -88.59
N GLN A 897 67.75 -3.22 -89.64
CA GLN A 897 66.42 -2.61 -89.68
C GLN A 897 65.51 -3.22 -88.62
N MET A 898 65.52 -4.54 -88.49
CA MET A 898 64.73 -5.26 -87.48
C MET A 898 65.11 -4.87 -86.04
N VAL A 899 66.41 -4.73 -85.73
CA VAL A 899 66.86 -4.25 -84.41
C VAL A 899 66.37 -2.83 -84.15
N THR A 900 66.43 -1.96 -85.15
CA THR A 900 65.94 -0.58 -85.03
C THR A 900 64.43 -0.53 -84.81
N ALA A 901 63.66 -1.35 -85.53
CA ALA A 901 62.21 -1.46 -85.35
C ALA A 901 61.85 -1.98 -83.94
N LEU A 902 62.58 -2.98 -83.42
CA LEU A 902 62.39 -3.51 -82.08
C LEU A 902 62.67 -2.45 -81.00
N ASP A 903 63.75 -1.67 -81.14
CA ASP A 903 64.06 -0.56 -80.21
C ASP A 903 62.96 0.52 -80.23
N GLU A 904 62.45 0.87 -81.43
CA GLU A 904 61.32 1.81 -81.59
C GLU A 904 60.05 1.31 -80.88
N ILE A 905 59.75 0.01 -80.99
CA ILE A 905 58.61 -0.65 -80.32
C ILE A 905 58.78 -0.66 -78.80
N VAL A 906 59.95 -1.08 -78.31
CA VAL A 906 60.24 -1.16 -76.87
C VAL A 906 60.11 0.23 -76.23
N TRP A 907 60.57 1.28 -76.91
CA TRP A 907 60.41 2.65 -76.46
C TRP A 907 58.94 3.10 -76.46
N ALA A 908 58.17 2.77 -77.50
CA ALA A 908 56.75 3.10 -77.61
C ALA A 908 55.88 2.40 -76.54
N MET A 909 56.28 1.22 -76.07
CA MET A 909 55.54 0.42 -75.08
C MET A 909 55.94 0.68 -73.63
N ASN A 910 57.02 1.41 -73.36
CA ASN A 910 57.50 1.65 -72.00
C ASN A 910 56.74 2.81 -71.32
N PRO A 911 55.97 2.56 -70.23
CA PRO A 911 55.20 3.59 -69.53
C PRO A 911 56.07 4.69 -68.90
N ARG A 912 57.37 4.42 -68.69
CA ARG A 912 58.32 5.41 -68.16
C ARG A 912 58.56 6.59 -69.12
N HIS A 913 58.08 6.49 -70.36
CA HIS A 913 58.21 7.52 -71.38
C HIS A 913 56.87 8.21 -71.71
N ASP A 914 55.86 8.10 -70.83
CA ASP A 914 54.52 8.69 -71.01
C ASP A 914 54.49 10.21 -70.74
N THR A 915 55.56 10.93 -71.08
CA THR A 915 55.66 12.39 -70.93
C THR A 915 56.01 13.06 -72.25
N LEU A 916 55.58 14.30 -72.41
CA LEU A 916 55.87 15.11 -73.60
C LEU A 916 57.38 15.33 -73.77
N GLY A 917 58.11 15.54 -72.67
CA GLY A 917 59.56 15.75 -72.68
C GLY A 917 60.33 14.53 -73.20
N SER A 918 59.93 13.32 -72.82
CA SER A 918 60.53 12.10 -73.38
C SER A 918 60.22 11.92 -74.86
N LEU A 919 59.02 12.29 -75.32
CA LEU A 919 58.68 12.29 -76.74
C LEU A 919 59.54 13.28 -77.52
N ILE A 920 59.63 14.54 -77.08
CA ILE A 920 60.45 15.58 -77.73
C ILE A 920 61.90 15.13 -77.84
N SER A 921 62.47 14.58 -76.75
CA SER A 921 63.85 14.09 -76.72
C SER A 921 64.08 12.99 -77.77
N TYR A 922 63.13 12.07 -77.92
CA TYR A 922 63.23 10.98 -78.89
C TYR A 922 63.08 11.46 -80.33
N LEU A 923 62.17 12.41 -80.61
CA LEU A 923 62.02 13.03 -81.93
C LEU A 923 63.30 13.77 -82.35
N CYS A 924 63.93 14.51 -81.43
CA CYS A 924 65.19 15.20 -81.67
C CYS A 924 66.32 14.21 -81.99
N LEU A 925 66.44 13.13 -81.21
CA LEU A 925 67.43 12.08 -81.47
C LEU A 925 67.25 11.42 -82.84
N HIS A 926 66.01 11.18 -83.25
CA HIS A 926 65.70 10.62 -84.56
C HIS A 926 66.00 11.62 -85.69
N ALA A 927 65.61 12.89 -85.53
CA ALA A 927 65.87 13.94 -86.50
C ALA A 927 67.38 14.15 -86.74
N GLU A 928 68.17 14.19 -85.67
CA GLU A 928 69.63 14.29 -85.73
C GLU A 928 70.24 13.14 -86.56
N ARG A 929 69.85 11.90 -86.27
CA ARG A 929 70.38 10.72 -86.96
C ARG A 929 69.93 10.67 -88.43
N PHE A 930 68.68 10.99 -88.71
CA PHE A 930 68.07 10.80 -90.04
C PHE A 930 68.36 11.97 -91.00
N LEU A 931 68.20 13.22 -90.55
CA LEU A 931 68.45 14.41 -91.36
C LEU A 931 69.95 14.73 -91.45
N GLY A 932 70.71 14.46 -90.39
CA GLY A 932 72.17 14.62 -90.40
C GLY A 932 72.84 13.76 -91.47
N ALA A 933 72.39 12.52 -91.66
CA ALA A 933 72.87 11.64 -92.72
C ALA A 933 72.51 12.16 -94.14
N ALA A 934 71.45 12.95 -94.28
CA ALA A 934 71.02 13.55 -95.54
C ALA A 934 71.64 14.94 -95.79
N GLY A 935 72.44 15.48 -94.86
CA GLY A 935 73.03 16.82 -94.98
C GLY A 935 72.03 17.97 -94.84
N ILE A 936 70.88 17.72 -94.21
CA ILE A 936 69.79 18.69 -94.02
C ILE A 936 69.88 19.24 -92.59
N ALA A 937 69.93 20.56 -92.43
CA ALA A 937 69.92 21.18 -91.10
C ALA A 937 68.54 21.04 -90.45
N TRP A 938 68.48 20.91 -89.12
CA TRP A 938 67.21 20.92 -88.41
C TRP A 938 67.23 21.83 -87.20
N ARG A 939 66.05 22.34 -86.83
CA ARG A 939 65.85 23.15 -85.63
C ARG A 939 64.53 22.80 -84.95
N LEU A 940 64.59 22.56 -83.64
CA LEU A 940 63.42 22.57 -82.78
C LEU A 940 63.10 24.03 -82.43
N GLU A 941 61.90 24.49 -82.74
CA GLU A 941 61.40 25.80 -82.32
C GLU A 941 60.86 25.74 -80.88
N GLU A 942 60.82 26.88 -80.20
CA GLU A 942 60.42 26.96 -78.79
C GLU A 942 59.02 26.38 -78.57
N THR A 943 58.95 25.32 -77.77
CA THR A 943 57.74 24.58 -77.42
C THR A 943 57.03 25.26 -76.25
N GLN A 944 55.77 25.66 -76.44
CA GLN A 944 54.94 26.22 -75.37
C GLN A 944 54.17 25.11 -74.62
N ALA A 945 54.87 24.16 -74.00
CA ALA A 945 54.25 23.06 -73.27
C ALA A 945 55.10 22.52 -72.10
N PRO A 946 54.49 22.12 -70.96
CA PRO A 946 55.22 21.48 -69.86
C PRO A 946 55.84 20.14 -70.29
N ALA A 947 57.09 19.90 -69.93
CA ALA A 947 57.81 18.67 -70.28
C ALA A 947 57.21 17.42 -69.61
N ASP A 948 56.52 17.59 -68.48
CA ASP A 948 55.84 16.55 -67.71
C ASP A 948 54.40 16.27 -68.18
N LEU A 949 53.92 16.95 -69.22
CA LEU A 949 52.58 16.73 -69.76
C LEU A 949 52.41 15.25 -70.15
N PRO A 950 51.39 14.54 -69.63
CA PRO A 950 51.21 13.12 -69.91
C PRO A 950 50.81 12.88 -71.36
N VAL A 951 51.52 11.97 -72.01
CA VAL A 951 51.22 11.48 -73.36
C VAL A 951 51.23 9.95 -73.31
N ASP A 952 50.06 9.34 -73.41
CA ASP A 952 49.91 7.89 -73.35
C ASP A 952 50.62 7.19 -74.53
N SER A 953 50.99 5.93 -74.29
CA SER A 953 51.71 5.08 -75.24
C SER A 953 51.13 5.07 -76.67
N PRO A 954 49.79 4.96 -76.88
CA PRO A 954 49.21 5.01 -78.23
C PRO A 954 49.45 6.32 -78.97
N ARG A 955 49.26 7.48 -78.32
CA ARG A 955 49.48 8.79 -78.95
C ARG A 955 50.96 8.99 -79.26
N ARG A 956 51.85 8.57 -78.36
CA ARG A 956 53.30 8.68 -78.53
C ARG A 956 53.79 7.88 -79.74
N HIS A 957 53.32 6.64 -79.88
CA HIS A 957 53.65 5.77 -81.01
C HIS A 957 53.19 6.35 -82.35
N HIS A 958 51.93 6.79 -82.43
CA HIS A 958 51.38 7.35 -83.66
C HIS A 958 52.02 8.71 -84.05
N LEU A 959 52.34 9.57 -83.08
CA LEU A 959 53.05 10.83 -83.33
C LEU A 959 54.46 10.58 -83.86
N PHE A 960 55.17 9.61 -83.30
CA PHE A 960 56.50 9.23 -83.79
C PHE A 960 56.45 8.71 -85.23
N LEU A 961 55.51 7.82 -85.56
CA LEU A 961 55.33 7.33 -86.93
C LEU A 961 54.96 8.44 -87.90
N ALA A 962 54.08 9.37 -87.50
CA ALA A 962 53.73 10.52 -88.31
C ALA A 962 54.94 11.45 -88.56
N PHE A 963 55.77 11.65 -87.55
CA PHE A 963 57.02 12.41 -87.67
C PHE A 963 58.03 11.73 -88.59
N LYS A 964 58.25 10.42 -88.42
CA LYS A 964 59.16 9.61 -89.26
C LYS A 964 58.76 9.66 -90.74
N GLU A 965 57.47 9.52 -91.02
CA GLU A 965 56.92 9.63 -92.38
C GLU A 965 57.06 11.06 -92.93
N ALA A 966 56.80 12.09 -92.10
CA ALA A 966 57.03 13.48 -92.49
C ALA A 966 58.49 13.75 -92.89
N LEU A 967 59.47 13.30 -92.08
CA LEU A 967 60.89 13.45 -92.41
C LEU A 967 61.30 12.64 -93.64
N THR A 968 60.74 11.44 -93.81
CA THR A 968 60.98 10.61 -95.01
C THR A 968 60.52 11.33 -96.26
N ASN A 969 59.35 11.98 -96.21
CA ASN A 969 58.83 12.79 -97.30
C ASN A 969 59.73 14.00 -97.60
N VAL A 970 60.28 14.66 -96.59
CA VAL A 970 61.25 15.75 -96.80
C VAL A 970 62.49 15.25 -97.53
N VAL A 971 63.14 14.19 -97.03
CA VAL A 971 64.39 13.67 -97.60
C VAL A 971 64.19 13.19 -99.05
N ARG A 972 63.09 12.49 -99.33
CA ARG A 972 62.82 11.92 -100.66
C ARG A 972 62.31 12.94 -101.67
N HIS A 973 61.52 13.93 -101.22
CA HIS A 973 60.70 14.73 -102.13
C HIS A 973 60.91 16.24 -102.02
N ALA A 974 61.37 16.80 -100.91
CA ALA A 974 61.39 18.25 -100.73
C ALA A 974 62.62 18.94 -101.34
N GLY A 975 63.79 18.30 -101.34
CA GLY A 975 65.05 18.99 -101.69
C GLY A 975 65.36 20.15 -100.74
N ALA A 976 64.89 20.06 -99.49
CA ALA A 976 65.04 21.08 -98.46
C ALA A 976 66.48 21.12 -97.92
N THR A 977 66.92 22.31 -97.49
CA THR A 977 68.18 22.51 -96.77
C THR A 977 67.99 22.64 -95.26
N GLU A 978 66.77 22.94 -94.82
CA GLU A 978 66.40 23.11 -93.41
C GLU A 978 65.00 22.53 -93.12
N VAL A 979 64.87 21.82 -91.99
CA VAL A 979 63.59 21.38 -91.41
C VAL A 979 63.40 21.99 -90.03
N ARG A 980 62.22 22.54 -89.78
CA ARG A 980 61.80 23.04 -88.47
C ARG A 980 60.65 22.22 -87.95
N PHE A 981 60.70 21.85 -86.68
CA PHE A 981 59.54 21.25 -86.04
C PHE A 981 59.26 21.90 -84.69
N ARG A 982 57.99 21.87 -84.31
CA ARG A 982 57.47 22.47 -83.10
C ARG A 982 56.38 21.57 -82.52
N LEU A 983 56.32 21.48 -81.19
CA LEU A 983 55.32 20.69 -80.48
C LEU A 983 54.60 21.62 -79.49
N ASP A 984 53.38 22.06 -79.80
CA ASP A 984 52.63 22.99 -78.96
C ASP A 984 51.49 22.29 -78.22
N ALA A 985 51.27 22.62 -76.95
CA ALA A 985 50.14 22.14 -76.17
C ALA A 985 49.12 23.25 -75.94
N GLY A 986 47.99 23.17 -76.65
CA GLY A 986 46.81 24.00 -76.40
C GLY A 986 45.97 23.51 -75.20
N PRO A 987 44.86 24.19 -74.88
CA PRO A 987 43.95 23.79 -73.81
C PRO A 987 43.37 22.39 -74.05
N ASP A 988 42.96 22.07 -75.28
CA ASP A 988 42.25 20.82 -75.59
C ASP A 988 43.00 19.90 -76.59
N HIS A 989 44.17 20.33 -77.08
CA HIS A 989 44.90 19.61 -78.12
C HIS A 989 46.41 19.73 -78.00
N LEU A 990 47.12 18.70 -78.46
CA LEU A 990 48.56 18.70 -78.71
C LEU A 990 48.79 18.83 -80.22
N CYS A 991 49.62 19.76 -80.65
CA CYS A 991 49.90 20.04 -82.06
C CYS A 991 51.38 19.77 -82.40
N LEU A 992 51.65 18.82 -83.31
CA LEU A 992 52.95 18.65 -83.94
C LEU A 992 52.97 19.36 -85.29
N THR A 993 53.89 20.31 -85.44
CA THR A 993 54.15 21.01 -86.71
C THR A 993 55.51 20.59 -87.25
N VAL A 994 55.57 20.19 -88.52
CA VAL A 994 56.81 19.89 -89.25
C VAL A 994 56.83 20.72 -90.52
N GLN A 995 57.85 21.55 -90.69
CA GLN A 995 58.00 22.51 -91.79
C GLN A 995 59.35 22.32 -92.49
N ASP A 996 59.35 22.26 -93.82
CA ASP A 996 60.56 22.26 -94.65
C ASP A 996 60.64 23.51 -95.54
N ASN A 997 61.85 23.85 -96.00
CA ASN A 997 62.10 24.96 -96.93
C ASN A 997 62.34 24.51 -98.38
N GLY A 998 61.85 23.33 -98.75
CA GLY A 998 62.07 22.72 -100.06
C GLY A 998 61.16 23.27 -101.16
N ARG A 999 61.01 22.49 -102.24
CA ARG A 999 60.27 22.91 -103.45
C ARG A 999 58.75 22.98 -103.29
N GLY A 1000 58.20 22.53 -102.16
CA GLY A 1000 56.76 22.42 -101.95
C GLY A 1000 56.06 21.43 -102.89
N LEU A 1001 54.76 21.22 -102.70
CA LEU A 1001 53.92 20.37 -103.55
C LEU A 1001 53.18 21.24 -104.59
N PRO A 1002 53.02 20.77 -105.84
CA PRO A 1002 52.22 21.47 -106.85
C PRO A 1002 50.77 21.63 -106.39
N ALA A 1003 50.20 22.83 -106.52
CA ALA A 1003 48.78 23.04 -106.29
C ALA A 1003 47.98 22.34 -107.41
N ALA A 1004 47.34 21.22 -107.07
CA ALA A 1004 46.59 20.29 -107.92
C ALA A 1004 47.39 19.13 -108.54
N SER A 1005 47.65 18.10 -107.74
CA SER A 1005 47.70 16.70 -108.20
C SER A 1005 47.45 15.75 -107.02
N ALA A 1006 46.17 15.50 -106.73
CA ALA A 1006 45.75 14.28 -106.05
C ALA A 1006 45.78 13.15 -107.10
N GLU A 1007 46.98 12.71 -107.48
CA GLU A 1007 47.14 11.52 -108.31
C GLU A 1007 46.96 10.26 -107.43
N PRO A 1008 46.24 9.22 -107.89
CA PRO A 1008 46.12 7.96 -107.16
C PRO A 1008 47.50 7.30 -107.07
N GLY A 1009 48.09 7.25 -105.86
CA GLY A 1009 49.44 6.70 -105.64
C GLY A 1009 50.28 7.43 -104.58
N MET A 1010 49.81 8.56 -104.02
CA MET A 1010 50.49 9.27 -102.93
C MET A 1010 50.15 8.69 -101.53
N ASP A 1011 50.51 7.43 -101.30
CA ASP A 1011 50.15 6.64 -100.12
C ASP A 1011 50.61 7.29 -98.79
N GLY A 1012 51.70 8.04 -98.79
CA GLY A 1012 52.29 8.65 -97.57
C GLY A 1012 51.39 9.70 -96.89
N LEU A 1013 50.73 10.59 -97.65
CA LEU A 1013 49.91 11.67 -97.07
C LEU A 1013 48.54 11.17 -96.58
N GLU A 1014 47.98 10.17 -97.24
CA GLU A 1014 46.73 9.52 -96.82
C GLU A 1014 46.95 8.70 -95.54
N ASN A 1015 48.08 8.00 -95.44
CA ASN A 1015 48.49 7.32 -94.23
C ASN A 1015 48.72 8.29 -93.05
N LEU A 1016 49.31 9.46 -93.30
CA LEU A 1016 49.46 10.51 -92.29
C LEU A 1016 48.09 11.03 -91.79
N ARG A 1017 47.12 11.23 -92.69
CA ARG A 1017 45.76 11.63 -92.33
C ARG A 1017 45.04 10.53 -91.53
N ALA A 1018 45.03 9.29 -92.03
CA ALA A 1018 44.36 8.16 -91.40
C ALA A 1018 44.89 7.88 -89.98
N ARG A 1019 46.22 7.99 -89.77
CA ARG A 1019 46.83 7.84 -88.45
C ARG A 1019 46.39 8.92 -87.46
N CYS A 1020 46.25 10.16 -87.93
CA CYS A 1020 45.78 11.27 -87.09
C CYS A 1020 44.30 11.13 -86.74
N GLU A 1021 43.46 10.76 -87.71
CA GLU A 1021 42.01 10.55 -87.52
C GLU A 1021 41.70 9.35 -86.61
N LYS A 1022 42.51 8.28 -86.67
CA LYS A 1022 42.37 7.10 -85.79
C LYS A 1022 42.46 7.45 -84.30
N LEU A 1023 43.15 8.54 -83.96
CA LEU A 1023 43.28 9.06 -82.60
C LEU A 1023 42.31 10.22 -82.29
N GLY A 1024 41.29 10.42 -83.14
CA GLY A 1024 40.34 11.53 -83.01
C GLY A 1024 40.95 12.90 -83.29
N GLY A 1025 42.09 12.93 -83.98
CA GLY A 1025 42.83 14.14 -84.32
C GLY A 1025 42.49 14.73 -85.68
N ARG A 1026 43.08 15.89 -85.97
CA ARG A 1026 42.95 16.62 -87.26
C ARG A 1026 44.32 16.74 -87.93
N PHE A 1027 44.36 16.62 -89.26
CA PHE A 1027 45.58 16.79 -90.06
C PHE A 1027 45.41 17.91 -91.09
N GLN A 1028 46.42 18.75 -91.25
CA GLN A 1028 46.45 19.83 -92.26
C GLN A 1028 47.82 19.91 -92.94
N ILE A 1029 47.79 20.26 -94.22
CA ILE A 1029 48.97 20.51 -95.05
C ILE A 1029 48.84 21.92 -95.63
N GLU A 1030 49.90 22.70 -95.50
CA GLU A 1030 50.07 24.01 -96.15
C GLU A 1030 51.33 23.93 -97.02
N THR A 1031 51.21 24.23 -98.31
CA THR A 1031 52.33 24.12 -99.24
C THR A 1031 52.13 25.02 -100.45
N ALA A 1032 53.24 25.55 -100.97
CA ALA A 1032 53.25 26.31 -102.22
C ALA A 1032 54.55 26.03 -102.99
N PRO A 1033 54.51 25.99 -104.33
CA PRO A 1033 55.71 25.79 -105.15
C PRO A 1033 56.81 26.80 -104.78
N GLY A 1034 58.00 26.29 -104.45
CA GLY A 1034 59.17 27.06 -104.03
C GLY A 1034 59.13 27.65 -102.62
N GLN A 1035 58.09 27.38 -101.81
CA GLN A 1035 57.95 27.88 -100.44
C GLN A 1035 57.95 26.78 -99.36
N GLY A 1036 58.25 25.53 -99.74
CA GLY A 1036 58.27 24.39 -98.82
C GLY A 1036 56.90 23.80 -98.47
N THR A 1037 56.88 22.95 -97.46
CA THR A 1037 55.68 22.25 -96.96
C THR A 1037 55.61 22.38 -95.45
N THR A 1038 54.41 22.63 -94.91
CA THR A 1038 54.10 22.60 -93.48
C THR A 1038 53.01 21.57 -93.21
N LEU A 1039 53.31 20.59 -92.36
CA LEU A 1039 52.40 19.56 -91.89
C LEU A 1039 52.04 19.85 -90.44
N ARG A 1040 50.74 19.85 -90.12
CA ARG A 1040 50.24 20.01 -88.74
C ARG A 1040 49.34 18.85 -88.34
N PHE A 1041 49.63 18.26 -87.18
CA PHE A 1041 48.91 17.15 -86.58
C PHE A 1041 48.34 17.60 -85.23
N TRP A 1042 47.02 17.70 -85.09
CA TRP A 1042 46.36 17.98 -83.82
C TRP A 1042 45.79 16.71 -83.23
N LEU A 1043 46.14 16.39 -82.00
CA LEU A 1043 45.56 15.30 -81.22
C LEU A 1043 44.84 15.85 -79.98
N PRO A 1044 43.70 15.26 -79.55
CA PRO A 1044 43.04 15.66 -78.32
C PRO A 1044 43.96 15.45 -77.11
N ARG A 1045 44.04 16.46 -76.24
CA ARG A 1045 44.80 16.40 -74.99
C ARG A 1045 44.11 15.44 -74.01
N LEU A 1046 44.89 14.67 -73.28
CA LEU A 1046 44.37 13.87 -72.17
C LEU A 1046 43.91 14.82 -71.05
N ALA A 1047 42.65 14.70 -70.63
CA ALA A 1047 42.15 15.42 -69.47
C ALA A 1047 43.01 15.08 -68.26
N SER A 1048 43.56 16.08 -67.58
CA SER A 1048 44.25 15.89 -66.32
C SER A 1048 43.23 15.40 -65.30
N SER A 1049 43.24 14.10 -64.99
CA SER A 1049 42.55 13.51 -63.84
C SER A 1049 43.30 13.82 -62.57
#